data_AF-A0A524DM40-F1
#
_entry.id   AF-A0A524DM40-F1
#
_cell.length_a   1.000
_cell.length_b   1.000
_cell.length_c   1.000
_cell.angle_alpha   90.00
_cell.angle_beta   90.00
_cell.angle_gamma   90.00
#
_symmetry.space_group_name_H-M   'P 1'
#
loop_
_entity.id
_entity.type
_entity.pdbx_description
1 polymer ?
#
loop_
_entity_poly.entity_id
_entity_poly.type
_entity_poly.pdbx_seq_one_letter_code
_entity_poly.pdbx_strand_id
1 'polypeptide(L)'
;MSQINGVIVPSIIFFDENSKIDIQLTSFLFQHQFLNGANAILIFNMEEYFADNIDQQIKLIKEAYKVTDDKIPVIFAVSGSKLEDIIDKIEDLGRKFNKLNFIIAPQFSEKRKSSELKSYFENILSSLTLNNPIFLYNNPVQFAGNEITPEVLSNLVEFPNLKGIIDASDKISFYKANINLLNEDFSVLCSNPAKFSTFLQLIPKNKRKSSGIVSSIGNLVNLCAKLFKAALEDNILEIIQIQEILDDIRDKIYYKSEKGQRFLGLKYAFLYLYRDLLSIELDNFQIDLDKTRKDVIEATVHYLINQKHIYQLFSINKEEIYRLDEIINLFSDIPILNEQGKIKKIKGPLHGTFNTNYRVNFEDSQYIFRFRTSESFPYENIAKEKLLFPFLGDLNPSFFKKIDEIIKSGTGSYIFNKHKPPKVPIGNLIYYDETKQKIPYIFTIIDYIHGKPMNQIIEQYLEENHSITTTKFLNLFSNLGEILAKLHEIKFDSFYEKITDIGSKRKKTWFEIINAELESEIQEAKKSKLEYNKEINDYFRDNIALIEEETEAVVLHNDYQSQNIIVKDESGIIRINGLIDFDDWRIGVRALDFVKFNLQTLNPLGEIKLKEAFFDGYARYWNHTIDKKFEKKIEIYTLLWLLKVYNSEDTKYKPYLFEIKKILDIN
;
A
#
# COMPACT_ATOMS: atom_id res chain seq x y z
N MET A 1 21.74 8.51 -2.36
CA MET A 1 20.72 9.58 -2.50
C MET A 1 19.52 8.96 -3.20
N SER A 2 18.29 9.38 -2.89
CA SER A 2 17.07 8.85 -3.48
C SER A 2 16.92 9.32 -4.93
N GLN A 3 16.76 8.39 -5.88
CA GLN A 3 16.49 8.68 -7.28
C GLN A 3 15.12 9.39 -7.43
N ILE A 4 15.01 10.41 -8.28
CA ILE A 4 13.75 11.14 -8.52
C ILE A 4 13.03 10.54 -9.72
N ASN A 5 12.06 9.68 -9.46
CA ASN A 5 11.27 8.97 -10.46
C ASN A 5 9.78 9.00 -10.10
N GLY A 6 8.93 8.55 -11.02
CA GLY A 6 7.49 8.49 -10.81
C GLY A 6 6.80 9.82 -11.03
N VAL A 7 5.83 10.15 -10.18
CA VAL A 7 5.01 11.36 -10.32
C VAL A 7 5.62 12.50 -9.54
N ILE A 8 6.15 13.47 -10.27
CA ILE A 8 6.65 14.73 -9.69
C ILE A 8 5.54 15.75 -9.84
N VAL A 9 5.13 16.36 -8.73
CA VAL A 9 4.08 17.38 -8.76
C VAL A 9 4.72 18.77 -8.67
N PRO A 10 4.73 19.57 -9.75
CA PRO A 10 5.05 20.99 -9.68
C PRO A 10 3.94 21.67 -8.88
N SER A 11 4.25 22.00 -7.63
CA SER A 11 3.29 22.57 -6.71
C SER A 11 2.91 23.98 -7.15
N ILE A 12 1.61 24.25 -7.18
CA ILE A 12 1.12 25.62 -7.15
C ILE A 12 1.45 26.24 -5.77
N ILE A 13 1.64 27.55 -5.71
CA ILE A 13 1.92 28.26 -4.46
C ILE A 13 0.80 29.26 -4.16
N PHE A 14 0.32 29.27 -2.91
CA PHE A 14 -0.68 30.23 -2.48
C PHE A 14 -0.04 31.45 -1.84
N PHE A 15 -0.65 32.61 -2.07
CA PHE A 15 -0.22 33.89 -1.55
C PHE A 15 -1.38 34.56 -0.82
N ASP A 16 -1.06 35.30 0.23
CA ASP A 16 -2.01 36.14 0.96
C ASP A 16 -2.31 37.46 0.21
N GLU A 17 -3.21 38.27 0.77
CA GLU A 17 -3.58 39.59 0.25
C GLU A 17 -2.40 40.58 0.12
N ASN A 18 -1.29 40.34 0.85
CA ASN A 18 -0.07 41.14 0.81
C ASN A 18 0.98 40.55 -0.13
N SER A 19 0.61 39.59 -1.00
CA SER A 19 1.51 38.87 -1.91
C SER A 19 2.64 38.13 -1.21
N LYS A 20 2.48 37.78 0.07
CA LYS A 20 3.40 36.89 0.79
C LYS A 20 2.91 35.46 0.65
N ILE A 21 3.83 34.50 0.69
CA ILE A 21 3.46 33.08 0.62
C ILE A 21 2.58 32.72 1.82
N ASP A 22 1.40 32.16 1.53
CA ASP A 22 0.56 31.50 2.53
C ASP A 22 1.15 30.12 2.81
N ILE A 23 2.00 30.07 3.84
CA ILE A 23 2.72 28.87 4.23
C ILE A 23 1.76 27.78 4.72
N GLN A 24 0.67 28.15 5.41
CA GLN A 24 -0.25 27.16 5.97
C GLN A 24 -1.03 26.46 4.86
N LEU A 25 -1.62 27.24 3.96
CA LEU A 25 -2.36 26.69 2.83
C LEU A 25 -1.46 25.93 1.85
N THR A 26 -0.25 26.43 1.59
CA THR A 26 0.72 25.73 0.74
C THR A 26 1.23 24.44 1.40
N SER A 27 1.43 24.42 2.72
CA SER A 27 1.78 23.22 3.50
C SER A 27 0.67 22.16 3.42
N PHE A 28 -0.60 22.59 3.53
CA PHE A 28 -1.75 21.70 3.36
C PHE A 28 -1.81 21.10 1.94
N LEU A 29 -1.49 21.90 0.91
CA LEU A 29 -1.36 21.41 -0.46
C LEU A 29 -0.23 20.37 -0.61
N PHE A 30 0.95 20.60 -0.02
CA PHE A 30 2.04 19.62 -0.06
C PHE A 30 1.61 18.27 0.53
N GLN A 31 0.89 18.31 1.64
CA GLN A 31 0.35 17.11 2.25
C GLN A 31 -0.69 16.43 1.34
N HIS A 32 -1.58 17.20 0.72
CA HIS A 32 -2.54 16.72 -0.29
C HIS A 32 -1.84 16.00 -1.45
N GLN A 33 -0.80 16.61 -2.00
CA GLN A 33 -0.02 16.04 -3.10
C GLN A 33 0.63 14.72 -2.69
N PHE A 34 1.25 14.70 -1.51
CA PHE A 34 1.88 13.50 -0.95
C PHE A 34 0.88 12.35 -0.81
N LEU A 35 -0.28 12.60 -0.18
CA LEU A 35 -1.31 11.57 -0.04
C LEU A 35 -1.98 11.18 -1.37
N ASN A 36 -1.94 12.05 -2.39
CA ASN A 36 -2.39 11.73 -3.74
C ASN A 36 -1.35 10.98 -4.59
N GLY A 37 -0.27 10.50 -3.98
CA GLY A 37 0.71 9.63 -4.61
C GLY A 37 1.81 10.38 -5.37
N ALA A 38 2.11 11.62 -4.99
CA ALA A 38 3.32 12.29 -5.45
C ALA A 38 4.57 11.52 -4.98
N ASN A 39 5.46 11.19 -5.91
CA ASN A 39 6.78 10.64 -5.62
C ASN A 39 7.82 11.72 -5.35
N ALA A 40 7.58 12.98 -5.74
CA ALA A 40 8.35 14.13 -5.35
C ALA A 40 7.52 15.42 -5.44
N ILE A 41 7.85 16.41 -4.62
CA ILE A 41 7.25 17.75 -4.68
C ILE A 41 8.25 18.71 -5.31
N LEU A 42 7.83 19.40 -6.36
CA LEU A 42 8.58 20.48 -6.97
C LEU A 42 8.03 21.83 -6.48
N ILE A 43 8.81 22.50 -5.63
CA ILE A 43 8.52 23.83 -5.09
C ILE A 43 8.90 24.88 -6.13
N PHE A 44 7.91 25.71 -6.44
CA PHE A 44 7.87 26.63 -7.59
C PHE A 44 7.93 25.90 -8.92
N ASN A 45 7.05 26.29 -9.83
CA ASN A 45 7.24 25.98 -11.23
C ASN A 45 8.15 27.06 -11.85
N MET A 46 9.00 26.69 -12.81
CA MET A 46 9.75 27.66 -13.62
C MET A 46 8.84 28.67 -14.35
N GLU A 47 7.53 28.38 -14.44
CA GLU A 47 6.48 29.21 -15.04
C GLU A 47 5.74 30.15 -14.06
N GLU A 48 5.99 30.09 -12.75
CA GLU A 48 5.27 30.87 -11.73
C GLU A 48 6.15 31.97 -11.10
N TYR A 49 5.52 32.99 -10.51
CA TYR A 49 6.21 34.06 -9.78
C TYR A 49 6.98 33.48 -8.59
N PHE A 50 8.27 33.78 -8.53
CA PHE A 50 9.13 33.42 -7.41
C PHE A 50 9.00 34.50 -6.34
N ALA A 51 8.76 34.10 -5.09
CA ALA A 51 8.86 35.05 -3.98
C ALA A 51 10.31 35.52 -3.86
N ASP A 52 10.57 36.83 -3.99
CA ASP A 52 11.92 37.40 -3.86
C ASP A 52 12.51 37.21 -2.45
N ASN A 53 11.67 36.86 -1.46
CA ASN A 53 12.07 36.67 -0.08
C ASN A 53 12.62 35.26 0.18
N ILE A 54 13.94 35.14 0.32
CA ILE A 54 14.64 33.87 0.61
C ILE A 54 14.18 33.18 1.91
N ASP A 55 13.79 33.93 2.94
CA ASP A 55 13.33 33.35 4.20
C ASP A 55 11.99 32.62 4.03
N GLN A 56 11.09 33.14 3.19
CA GLN A 56 9.84 32.45 2.85
C GLN A 56 10.11 31.17 2.04
N GLN A 57 11.09 31.20 1.12
CA GLN A 57 11.49 30.01 0.36
C GLN A 57 12.07 28.94 1.29
N ILE A 58 12.96 29.32 2.21
CA ILE A 58 13.51 28.42 3.24
C ILE A 58 12.39 27.83 4.10
N LYS A 59 11.39 28.63 4.47
CA LYS A 59 10.25 28.15 5.27
C LYS A 59 9.41 27.14 4.49
N LEU A 60 9.11 27.40 3.22
CA LEU A 60 8.40 26.44 2.35
C LEU A 60 9.14 25.11 2.21
N ILE A 61 10.46 25.14 1.98
CA ILE A 61 11.26 23.91 1.86
C ILE A 61 11.18 23.10 3.16
N LYS A 62 11.28 23.77 4.33
CA LYS A 62 11.12 23.11 5.63
C LYS A 62 9.74 22.48 5.81
N GLU A 63 8.67 23.20 5.46
CA GLU A 63 7.31 22.66 5.57
C GLU A 63 7.12 21.47 4.62
N ALA A 64 7.61 21.52 3.39
CA ALA A 64 7.54 20.40 2.44
C ALA A 64 8.19 19.13 3.01
N TYR A 65 9.39 19.25 3.57
CA TYR A 65 10.06 18.12 4.25
C TYR A 65 9.29 17.65 5.49
N LYS A 66 8.78 18.59 6.30
CA LYS A 66 8.01 18.28 7.51
C LYS A 66 6.74 17.49 7.19
N VAL A 67 5.89 17.95 6.27
CA VAL A 67 4.60 17.30 5.99
C VAL A 67 4.75 15.98 5.24
N THR A 68 5.85 15.80 4.52
CA THR A 68 6.17 14.54 3.85
C THR A 68 6.95 13.58 4.74
N ASP A 69 7.31 13.99 5.96
CA ASP A 69 8.11 13.20 6.91
C ASP A 69 9.42 12.71 6.25
N ASP A 70 10.03 13.56 5.41
CA ASP A 70 11.23 13.24 4.61
C ASP A 70 11.09 12.01 3.67
N LYS A 71 9.88 11.50 3.43
CA LYS A 71 9.66 10.24 2.67
C LYS A 71 9.81 10.39 1.17
N ILE A 72 9.60 11.60 0.64
CA ILE A 72 9.74 11.89 -0.79
C ILE A 72 10.73 13.03 -1.02
N PRO A 73 11.44 13.04 -2.16
CA PRO A 73 12.32 14.14 -2.52
C PRO A 73 11.56 15.45 -2.67
N VAL A 74 12.19 16.54 -2.23
CA VAL A 74 11.79 17.91 -2.53
C VAL A 74 12.74 18.47 -3.58
N ILE A 75 12.17 19.12 -4.59
CA ILE A 75 12.86 19.74 -5.70
C ILE A 75 12.55 21.22 -5.68
N PHE A 76 13.54 22.06 -5.96
CA PHE A 76 13.40 23.51 -5.99
C PHE A 76 13.77 24.05 -7.36
N ALA A 77 12.83 24.74 -8.01
CA ALA A 77 13.11 25.46 -9.24
C ALA A 77 13.95 26.70 -8.97
N VAL A 78 15.07 26.87 -9.69
CA VAL A 78 15.97 28.02 -9.52
C VAL A 78 15.86 28.95 -10.71
N SER A 79 15.47 30.18 -10.43
CA SER A 79 15.48 31.29 -11.38
C SER A 79 16.48 32.38 -10.97
N GLY A 80 17.03 33.08 -11.94
CA GLY A 80 18.00 34.15 -11.73
C GLY A 80 18.19 35.02 -12.96
N SER A 81 18.53 36.30 -12.74
CA SER A 81 18.75 37.27 -13.82
C SER A 81 20.14 37.12 -14.45
N LYS A 82 21.09 36.61 -13.67
CA LYS A 82 22.48 36.33 -14.04
C LYS A 82 22.88 34.94 -13.58
N LEU A 83 24.00 34.45 -14.12
CA LEU A 83 24.52 33.12 -13.83
C LEU A 83 24.98 33.00 -12.37
N GLU A 84 25.57 34.05 -11.82
CA GLU A 84 26.01 34.13 -10.42
C GLU A 84 24.83 33.98 -9.45
N ASP A 85 23.69 34.64 -9.73
CA ASP A 85 22.48 34.55 -8.90
C ASP A 85 21.99 33.08 -8.77
N ILE A 86 22.10 32.30 -9.84
CA ILE A 86 21.66 30.90 -9.89
C ILE A 86 22.62 30.03 -9.05
N ILE A 87 23.93 30.24 -9.22
CA ILE A 87 24.96 29.49 -8.48
C ILE A 87 24.85 29.77 -6.99
N ASP A 88 24.82 31.05 -6.60
CA ASP A 88 24.74 31.47 -5.21
C ASP A 88 23.49 30.91 -4.53
N LYS A 89 22.35 30.90 -5.25
CA LYS A 89 21.10 30.37 -4.72
C LYS A 89 21.12 28.86 -4.52
N ILE A 90 21.70 28.10 -5.45
CA ILE A 90 21.89 26.65 -5.32
C ILE A 90 22.82 26.35 -4.14
N GLU A 91 23.94 27.07 -4.03
CA GLU A 91 24.91 26.91 -2.95
C GLU A 91 24.30 27.23 -1.58
N ASP A 92 23.60 28.36 -1.43
CA ASP A 92 23.03 28.79 -0.17
C ASP A 92 21.91 27.87 0.32
N LEU A 93 21.03 27.44 -0.57
CA LEU A 93 19.97 26.48 -0.23
C LEU A 93 20.53 25.08 -0.03
N GLY A 94 21.48 24.64 -0.85
CA GLY A 94 22.09 23.31 -0.76
C GLY A 94 22.87 23.10 0.55
N ARG A 95 23.58 24.14 1.03
CA ARG A 95 24.23 24.12 2.35
C ARG A 95 23.23 23.97 3.50
N LYS A 96 22.04 24.57 3.37
CA LYS A 96 20.97 24.49 4.37
C LYS A 96 20.20 23.17 4.30
N PHE A 97 20.10 22.58 3.10
CA PHE A 97 19.29 21.40 2.81
C PHE A 97 20.06 20.42 1.90
N ASN A 98 20.85 19.54 2.51
CA ASN A 98 21.70 18.57 1.79
C ASN A 98 20.91 17.54 0.94
N LYS A 99 19.62 17.33 1.22
CA LYS A 99 18.72 16.46 0.45
C LYS A 99 17.95 17.20 -0.65
N LEU A 100 18.10 18.52 -0.77
CA LEU A 100 17.36 19.33 -1.72
C LEU A 100 17.86 19.08 -3.13
N ASN A 101 16.95 19.00 -4.07
CA ASN A 101 17.25 18.81 -5.49
C ASN A 101 16.90 20.11 -6.20
N PHE A 102 17.59 20.42 -7.30
CA PHE A 102 17.40 21.67 -8.02
C PHE A 102 17.00 21.44 -9.47
N ILE A 103 16.18 22.35 -10.01
CA ILE A 103 15.91 22.43 -11.43
C ILE A 103 16.43 23.75 -11.97
N ILE A 104 17.12 23.67 -13.11
CA ILE A 104 17.60 24.85 -13.87
C ILE A 104 17.17 24.75 -15.34
N ALA A 105 16.95 25.89 -15.98
CA ALA A 105 16.51 26.01 -17.38
C ALA A 105 17.37 27.03 -18.14
N PRO A 106 17.31 27.09 -19.48
CA PRO A 106 18.09 28.05 -20.26
C PRO A 106 17.42 29.44 -20.21
N GLN A 107 17.64 30.19 -19.13
CA GLN A 107 16.96 31.44 -18.79
C GLN A 107 17.41 32.64 -19.64
N PHE A 108 17.41 32.49 -20.96
CA PHE A 108 17.71 33.55 -21.92
C PHE A 108 16.43 34.17 -22.46
N SER A 109 16.43 35.50 -22.60
CA SER A 109 15.36 36.27 -23.25
C SER A 109 15.36 36.14 -24.78
N GLU A 110 16.45 35.62 -25.35
CA GLU A 110 16.65 35.47 -26.79
C GLU A 110 17.17 34.07 -27.12
N LYS A 111 16.96 33.63 -28.36
CA LYS A 111 17.46 32.36 -28.85
C LYS A 111 18.99 32.38 -28.96
N ARG A 112 19.63 31.37 -28.38
CA ARG A 112 21.08 31.16 -28.37
C ARG A 112 21.50 30.01 -29.27
N LYS A 113 22.79 29.97 -29.60
CA LYS A 113 23.39 28.82 -30.29
C LYS A 113 23.57 27.66 -29.32
N SER A 114 23.54 26.42 -29.82
CA SER A 114 23.72 25.22 -28.98
C SER A 114 25.03 25.23 -28.19
N SER A 115 26.11 25.78 -28.74
CA SER A 115 27.40 25.94 -28.04
C SER A 115 27.31 26.89 -26.85
N GLU A 116 26.53 27.96 -26.95
CA GLU A 116 26.32 28.91 -25.86
C GLU A 116 25.45 28.30 -24.75
N LEU A 117 24.42 27.52 -25.13
CA LEU A 117 23.61 26.76 -24.17
C LEU A 117 24.45 25.72 -23.42
N LYS A 118 25.32 25.01 -24.14
CA LYS A 118 26.27 24.07 -23.54
C LYS A 118 27.17 24.78 -22.53
N SER A 119 27.87 25.84 -22.94
CA SER A 119 28.76 26.58 -22.04
C SER A 119 28.03 27.19 -20.84
N TYR A 120 26.77 27.62 -21.00
CA TYR A 120 25.95 28.11 -19.90
C TYR A 120 25.75 27.05 -18.80
N PHE A 121 25.33 25.84 -19.17
CA PHE A 121 25.13 24.77 -18.20
C PHE A 121 26.46 24.24 -17.64
N GLU A 122 27.51 24.13 -18.46
CA GLU A 122 28.85 23.76 -17.98
C GLU A 122 29.37 24.74 -16.93
N ASN A 123 29.21 26.04 -17.15
CA ASN A 123 29.65 27.06 -16.18
C ASN A 123 28.89 26.95 -14.86
N ILE A 124 27.59 26.67 -14.89
CA ILE A 124 26.81 26.43 -13.65
C ILE A 124 27.31 25.16 -12.97
N LEU A 125 27.29 24.03 -13.67
CA LEU A 125 27.59 22.71 -13.09
C LEU A 125 29.03 22.61 -12.54
N SER A 126 30.00 23.22 -13.22
CA SER A 126 31.42 23.22 -12.81
C SER A 126 31.73 24.18 -11.66
N SER A 127 30.90 25.20 -11.44
CA SER A 127 31.11 26.18 -10.36
C SER A 127 30.53 25.74 -9.02
N LEU A 128 29.68 24.71 -9.02
CA LEU A 128 29.04 24.20 -7.81
C LEU A 128 30.00 23.29 -7.03
N THR A 129 30.08 23.54 -5.73
CA THR A 129 30.90 22.79 -4.76
C THR A 129 30.11 21.70 -4.04
N LEU A 130 28.77 21.77 -4.11
CA LEU A 130 27.85 20.83 -3.45
C LEU A 130 27.43 19.68 -4.36
N ASN A 131 27.06 18.56 -3.74
CA ASN A 131 26.63 17.33 -4.42
C ASN A 131 25.10 17.21 -4.58
N ASN A 132 24.35 18.29 -4.34
CA ASN A 132 22.90 18.29 -4.51
C ASN A 132 22.53 17.94 -5.98
N PRO A 133 21.58 17.02 -6.21
CA PRO A 133 21.14 16.67 -7.55
C PRO A 133 20.54 17.85 -8.34
N ILE A 134 20.90 17.93 -9.61
CA ILE A 134 20.43 18.94 -10.56
C ILE A 134 19.69 18.26 -11.71
N PHE A 135 18.59 18.86 -12.11
CA PHE A 135 17.77 18.46 -13.24
C PHE A 135 17.67 19.61 -14.23
N LEU A 136 17.90 19.34 -15.50
CA LEU A 136 17.70 20.35 -16.54
C LEU A 136 16.23 20.38 -16.96
N TYR A 137 15.66 21.56 -17.16
CA TYR A 137 14.31 21.73 -17.68
C TYR A 137 14.32 22.24 -19.12
N ASN A 138 13.85 21.41 -20.03
CA ASN A 138 13.79 21.70 -21.46
C ASN A 138 12.36 22.11 -21.87
N ASN A 139 12.09 23.42 -21.89
CA ASN A 139 10.81 24.00 -22.32
C ASN A 139 11.05 25.16 -23.30
N PRO A 140 11.39 24.87 -24.56
CA PRO A 140 11.75 25.92 -25.53
C PRO A 140 10.65 26.94 -25.80
N VAL A 141 9.38 26.53 -25.68
CA VAL A 141 8.23 27.44 -25.82
C VAL A 141 8.30 28.56 -24.77
N GLN A 142 8.74 28.23 -23.56
CA GLN A 142 8.89 29.18 -22.47
C GLN A 142 10.20 29.98 -22.57
N PHE A 143 11.28 29.36 -23.03
CA PHE A 143 12.62 29.94 -22.99
C PHE A 143 13.10 30.42 -24.35
N ALA A 144 12.33 31.27 -25.02
CA ALA A 144 12.71 31.95 -26.28
C ALA A 144 13.22 31.02 -27.41
N GLY A 145 12.73 29.79 -27.46
CA GLY A 145 13.15 28.78 -28.44
C GLY A 145 14.52 28.14 -28.15
N ASN A 146 15.05 28.30 -26.93
CA ASN A 146 16.27 27.63 -26.48
C ASN A 146 15.97 26.17 -26.12
N GLU A 147 16.58 25.26 -26.87
CA GLU A 147 16.35 23.82 -26.76
C GLU A 147 17.58 23.12 -26.19
N ILE A 148 17.37 22.34 -25.13
CA ILE A 148 18.37 21.39 -24.63
C ILE A 148 18.27 20.14 -25.50
N THR A 149 19.00 20.14 -26.61
CA THR A 149 19.02 19.00 -27.53
C THR A 149 19.70 17.79 -26.88
N PRO A 150 19.45 16.55 -27.35
CA PRO A 150 20.17 15.38 -26.87
C PRO A 150 21.70 15.50 -26.99
N GLU A 151 22.18 16.21 -28.01
CA GLU A 151 23.60 16.53 -28.18
C GLU A 151 24.13 17.41 -27.05
N VAL A 152 23.44 18.52 -26.74
CA VAL A 152 23.81 19.39 -25.61
C VAL A 152 23.77 18.59 -24.31
N LEU A 153 22.71 17.81 -24.06
CA LEU A 153 22.56 17.01 -22.86
C LEU A 153 23.68 15.98 -22.71
N SER A 154 24.03 15.24 -23.77
CA SER A 154 25.06 14.20 -23.73
C SER A 154 26.46 14.72 -23.37
N ASN A 155 26.72 16.01 -23.60
CA ASN A 155 27.97 16.64 -23.19
C ASN A 155 27.99 17.00 -21.69
N LEU A 156 26.83 17.04 -21.04
CA LEU A 156 26.69 17.48 -19.65
C LEU A 156 26.53 16.32 -18.67
N VAL A 157 26.20 15.10 -19.14
CA VAL A 157 26.01 13.93 -18.25
C VAL A 157 27.28 13.47 -17.56
N GLU A 158 28.45 14.02 -17.89
CA GLU A 158 29.71 13.78 -17.19
C GLU A 158 29.75 14.45 -15.80
N PHE A 159 28.92 15.47 -15.57
CA PHE A 159 28.85 16.14 -14.27
C PHE A 159 28.09 15.28 -13.26
N PRO A 160 28.70 14.88 -12.13
CA PRO A 160 28.14 13.88 -11.23
C PRO A 160 26.88 14.37 -10.48
N ASN A 161 26.71 15.68 -10.34
CA ASN A 161 25.51 16.31 -9.76
C ASN A 161 24.35 16.42 -10.76
N LEU A 162 24.58 16.27 -12.07
CA LEU A 162 23.50 16.24 -13.05
C LEU A 162 22.82 14.87 -13.03
N LYS A 163 21.58 14.83 -12.53
CA LYS A 163 20.83 13.59 -12.28
C LYS A 163 19.58 13.41 -13.14
N GLY A 164 19.29 14.34 -14.04
CA GLY A 164 18.23 14.11 -15.00
C GLY A 164 17.85 15.29 -15.88
N ILE A 165 16.84 15.04 -16.71
CA ILE A 165 16.19 16.03 -17.57
C ILE A 165 14.67 15.92 -17.44
N ILE A 166 14.01 17.07 -17.34
CA ILE A 166 12.57 17.24 -17.47
C ILE A 166 12.29 17.84 -18.84
N ASP A 167 11.64 17.08 -19.70
CA ASP A 167 11.42 17.44 -21.10
C ASP A 167 9.95 17.81 -21.34
N ALA A 168 9.75 19.06 -21.75
CA ALA A 168 8.47 19.66 -22.15
C ALA A 168 8.47 20.10 -23.63
N SER A 169 9.46 19.69 -24.44
CA SER A 169 9.62 20.12 -25.83
C SER A 169 8.59 19.57 -26.81
N ASP A 170 7.83 18.55 -26.40
CA ASP A 170 6.89 17.80 -27.24
C ASP A 170 7.53 17.02 -28.40
N LYS A 171 8.87 16.84 -28.37
CA LYS A 171 9.61 16.15 -29.42
C LYS A 171 9.84 14.68 -29.06
N ILE A 172 9.10 13.79 -29.72
CA ILE A 172 9.28 12.32 -29.58
C ILE A 172 10.72 11.90 -29.87
N SER A 173 11.41 12.57 -30.81
CA SER A 173 12.83 12.31 -31.11
C SER A 173 13.73 12.58 -29.90
N PHE A 174 13.42 13.59 -29.07
CA PHE A 174 14.19 13.89 -27.86
C PHE A 174 13.94 12.84 -26.79
N TYR A 175 12.67 12.45 -26.56
CA TYR A 175 12.35 11.35 -25.65
C TYR A 175 13.11 10.07 -26.03
N LYS A 176 13.06 9.67 -27.31
CA LYS A 176 13.76 8.47 -27.79
C LYS A 176 15.28 8.54 -27.58
N ALA A 177 15.90 9.68 -27.84
CA ALA A 177 17.33 9.86 -27.63
C ALA A 177 17.69 9.85 -26.13
N ASN A 178 16.94 10.58 -25.31
CA ASN A 178 17.21 10.77 -23.89
C ASN A 178 16.96 9.48 -23.08
N ILE A 179 15.99 8.63 -23.45
CA ILE A 179 15.73 7.33 -22.80
C ILE A 179 16.97 6.41 -22.82
N ASN A 180 17.91 6.61 -23.75
CA ASN A 180 19.17 5.86 -23.74
C ASN A 180 20.10 6.24 -22.58
N LEU A 181 19.96 7.45 -22.05
CA LEU A 181 20.71 7.94 -20.88
C LEU A 181 20.13 7.42 -19.57
N LEU A 182 18.88 6.95 -19.58
CA LEU A 182 18.15 6.51 -18.40
C LEU A 182 18.84 5.29 -17.75
N ASN A 183 19.19 5.46 -16.48
CA ASN A 183 19.84 4.46 -15.63
C ASN A 183 19.49 4.73 -14.15
N GLU A 184 20.17 4.07 -13.21
CA GLU A 184 19.90 4.22 -11.77
C GLU A 184 20.32 5.59 -11.20
N ASP A 185 21.22 6.30 -11.88
CA ASP A 185 21.74 7.62 -11.52
C ASP A 185 21.19 8.77 -12.36
N PHE A 186 20.47 8.49 -13.45
CA PHE A 186 19.97 9.52 -14.37
C PHE A 186 18.51 9.28 -14.78
N SER A 187 17.65 10.25 -14.50
CA SER A 187 16.22 10.19 -14.76
C SER A 187 15.81 11.02 -15.98
N VAL A 188 14.89 10.47 -16.77
CA VAL A 188 14.24 11.18 -17.89
C VAL A 188 12.76 11.32 -17.57
N LEU A 189 12.27 12.55 -17.58
CA LEU A 189 10.95 12.90 -17.08
C LEU A 189 10.17 13.65 -18.16
N CYS A 190 8.90 13.29 -18.39
CA CYS A 190 8.03 14.00 -19.33
C CYS A 190 7.16 15.00 -18.59
N SER A 191 7.12 16.26 -19.04
CA SER A 191 6.28 17.31 -18.44
C SER A 191 5.10 17.73 -19.31
N ASN A 192 4.95 17.18 -20.52
CA ASN A 192 3.79 17.48 -21.35
C ASN A 192 2.62 16.53 -20.99
N PRO A 193 1.54 17.03 -20.37
CA PRO A 193 0.42 16.18 -19.94
C PRO A 193 -0.27 15.44 -21.07
N ALA A 194 -0.26 15.98 -22.30
CA ALA A 194 -0.83 15.30 -23.47
C ALA A 194 -0.04 14.08 -23.95
N LYS A 195 1.16 13.85 -23.40
CA LYS A 195 2.12 12.85 -23.90
C LYS A 195 2.54 11.83 -22.86
N PHE A 196 2.01 11.85 -21.65
CA PHE A 196 2.44 10.92 -20.60
C PHE A 196 2.30 9.46 -21.04
N SER A 197 1.13 9.10 -21.60
CA SER A 197 0.89 7.76 -22.15
C SER A 197 1.92 7.39 -23.24
N THR A 198 2.12 8.26 -24.24
CA THR A 198 3.11 8.02 -25.31
C THR A 198 4.53 7.86 -24.74
N PHE A 199 4.92 8.75 -23.84
CA PHE A 199 6.25 8.74 -23.22
C PHE A 199 6.50 7.46 -22.43
N LEU A 200 5.57 7.07 -21.55
CA LEU A 200 5.70 5.88 -20.71
C LEU A 200 5.76 4.59 -21.55
N GLN A 201 5.03 4.56 -22.67
CA GLN A 201 5.06 3.43 -23.62
C GLN A 201 6.37 3.33 -24.42
N LEU A 202 7.06 4.45 -24.68
CA LEU A 202 8.37 4.44 -25.36
C LEU A 202 9.48 3.81 -24.49
N ILE A 203 9.27 3.74 -23.18
CA ILE A 203 10.27 3.26 -22.22
C ILE A 203 10.10 1.75 -22.03
N PRO A 204 11.19 0.96 -22.18
CA PRO A 204 11.16 -0.47 -21.85
C PRO A 204 10.66 -0.70 -20.42
N LYS A 205 9.78 -1.69 -20.22
CA LYS A 205 9.13 -1.96 -18.92
C LYS A 205 10.12 -1.97 -17.74
N ASN A 206 11.26 -2.66 -17.89
CA ASN A 206 12.30 -2.76 -16.87
C ASN A 206 13.01 -1.44 -16.52
N LYS A 207 12.91 -0.43 -17.38
CA LYS A 207 13.48 0.91 -17.22
C LYS A 207 12.47 1.95 -16.73
N ARG A 208 11.16 1.67 -16.74
CA ARG A 208 10.12 2.63 -16.31
C ARG A 208 10.26 3.08 -14.85
N LYS A 209 10.84 2.24 -13.99
CA LYS A 209 11.14 2.60 -12.59
C LYS A 209 12.11 3.77 -12.43
N SER A 210 12.90 4.06 -13.47
CA SER A 210 13.91 5.13 -13.54
C SER A 210 13.45 6.31 -14.40
N SER A 211 12.16 6.36 -14.74
CA SER A 211 11.52 7.50 -15.41
C SER A 211 10.37 8.04 -14.59
N GLY A 212 9.68 9.04 -15.13
CA GLY A 212 8.57 9.67 -14.45
C GLY A 212 7.85 10.71 -15.31
N ILE A 213 6.83 11.29 -14.71
CA ILE A 213 6.03 12.36 -15.28
C ILE A 213 6.02 13.54 -14.33
N VAL A 214 6.08 14.75 -14.87
CA VAL A 214 5.93 16.00 -14.13
C VAL A 214 4.54 16.54 -14.44
N SER A 215 3.61 16.47 -13.49
CA SER A 215 2.19 16.74 -13.76
C SER A 215 1.56 17.71 -12.76
N SER A 216 1.22 18.90 -13.22
CA SER A 216 0.53 19.90 -12.39
C SER A 216 -0.91 19.51 -12.06
N ILE A 217 -1.53 18.59 -12.80
CA ILE A 217 -2.83 18.01 -12.44
C ILE A 217 -2.75 17.22 -11.13
N GLY A 218 -1.55 16.73 -10.76
CA GLY A 218 -1.28 16.09 -9.47
C GLY A 218 -1.48 17.00 -8.26
N ASN A 219 -1.63 18.33 -8.45
CA ASN A 219 -2.08 19.24 -7.39
C ASN A 219 -3.53 18.98 -6.97
N LEU A 220 -4.32 18.29 -7.79
CA LEU A 220 -5.75 18.07 -7.54
C LEU A 220 -6.11 16.58 -7.41
N VAL A 221 -5.61 15.71 -8.29
CA VAL A 221 -6.08 14.32 -8.42
C VAL A 221 -4.95 13.28 -8.35
N ASN A 222 -5.29 12.07 -7.89
CA ASN A 222 -4.39 10.91 -7.84
C ASN A 222 -4.21 10.17 -9.18
N LEU A 223 -4.85 10.62 -10.25
CA LEU A 223 -4.85 9.94 -11.55
C LEU A 223 -3.44 9.84 -12.15
N CYS A 224 -2.54 10.79 -11.87
CA CYS A 224 -1.16 10.70 -12.33
C CYS A 224 -0.42 9.52 -11.68
N ALA A 225 -0.66 9.25 -10.40
CA ALA A 225 -0.10 8.10 -9.70
C ALA A 225 -0.65 6.78 -10.26
N LYS A 226 -1.96 6.74 -10.55
CA LYS A 226 -2.60 5.58 -11.20
C LYS A 226 -2.04 5.34 -12.61
N LEU A 227 -1.85 6.41 -13.41
CA LEU A 227 -1.25 6.33 -14.74
C LEU A 227 0.16 5.73 -14.68
N PHE A 228 0.99 6.23 -13.77
CA PHE A 228 2.36 5.75 -13.63
C PHE A 228 2.40 4.29 -13.12
N LYS A 229 1.52 3.94 -12.19
CA LYS A 229 1.36 2.55 -11.71
C LYS A 229 0.97 1.61 -12.85
N ALA A 230 -0.05 1.97 -13.64
CA ALA A 230 -0.46 1.20 -14.82
C ALA A 230 0.70 1.03 -15.81
N ALA A 231 1.56 2.04 -15.96
CA ALA A 231 2.78 1.94 -16.75
C ALA A 231 3.81 0.97 -16.16
N LEU A 232 4.01 0.92 -14.84
CA LEU A 232 4.92 -0.07 -14.22
C LEU A 232 4.40 -1.50 -14.42
N GLU A 233 3.08 -1.69 -14.33
CA GLU A 233 2.41 -2.98 -14.50
C GLU A 233 2.31 -3.43 -15.96
N ASP A 234 2.53 -2.50 -16.90
CA ASP A 234 2.37 -2.67 -18.36
C ASP A 234 0.90 -2.84 -18.79
N ASN A 235 -0.03 -2.24 -18.04
CA ASN A 235 -1.45 -2.20 -18.36
C ASN A 235 -1.76 -1.09 -19.38
N ILE A 236 -1.47 -1.34 -20.65
CA ILE A 236 -1.58 -0.34 -21.73
C ILE A 236 -3.01 0.23 -21.86
N LEU A 237 -4.04 -0.60 -21.68
CA LEU A 237 -5.42 -0.15 -21.77
C LEU A 237 -5.74 0.91 -20.69
N GLU A 238 -5.36 0.63 -19.45
CA GLU A 238 -5.57 1.56 -18.34
C GLU A 238 -4.74 2.84 -18.50
N ILE A 239 -3.52 2.76 -19.03
CA ILE A 239 -2.71 3.95 -19.34
C ILE A 239 -3.46 4.87 -20.32
N ILE A 240 -4.04 4.31 -21.39
CA ILE A 240 -4.77 5.08 -22.40
C ILE A 240 -6.04 5.68 -21.79
N GLN A 241 -6.82 4.91 -21.04
CA GLN A 241 -8.04 5.38 -20.40
C GLN A 241 -7.79 6.52 -19.41
N ILE A 242 -6.76 6.39 -18.56
CA ILE A 242 -6.41 7.44 -17.60
C ILE A 242 -5.87 8.67 -18.33
N GLN A 243 -5.11 8.50 -19.42
CA GLN A 243 -4.66 9.63 -20.24
C GLN A 243 -5.83 10.43 -20.81
N GLU A 244 -6.87 9.77 -21.32
CA GLU A 244 -8.07 10.46 -21.83
C GLU A 244 -8.77 11.26 -20.72
N ILE A 245 -8.88 10.70 -19.52
CA ILE A 245 -9.45 11.42 -18.36
C ILE A 245 -8.56 12.61 -17.98
N LEU A 246 -7.23 12.43 -17.96
CA LEU A 246 -6.29 13.52 -17.67
C LEU A 246 -6.37 14.63 -18.72
N ASP A 247 -6.57 14.29 -19.99
CA ASP A 247 -6.76 15.26 -21.07
C ASP A 247 -8.07 16.04 -20.90
N ASP A 248 -9.17 15.37 -20.55
CA ASP A 248 -10.45 16.02 -20.26
C ASP A 248 -10.37 16.95 -19.04
N ILE A 249 -9.74 16.51 -17.95
CA ILE A 249 -9.49 17.33 -16.76
C ILE A 249 -8.63 18.54 -17.12
N ARG A 250 -7.55 18.33 -17.87
CA ARG A 250 -6.66 19.40 -18.33
C ARG A 250 -7.47 20.44 -19.09
N ASP A 251 -8.28 20.03 -20.06
CA ASP A 251 -8.98 20.95 -20.95
C ASP A 251 -10.07 21.74 -20.23
N LYS A 252 -10.66 21.18 -19.16
CA LYS A 252 -11.65 21.86 -18.31
C LYS A 252 -11.02 22.77 -17.25
N ILE A 253 -9.90 22.36 -16.65
CA ILE A 253 -9.28 23.09 -15.52
C ILE A 253 -8.23 24.09 -15.99
N TYR A 254 -7.43 23.77 -17.00
CA TYR A 254 -6.36 24.66 -17.43
C TYR A 254 -6.94 25.88 -18.14
N TYR A 255 -6.47 27.06 -17.75
CA TYR A 255 -6.81 28.32 -18.39
C TYR A 255 -5.62 28.84 -19.20
N LYS A 256 -5.89 29.37 -20.39
CA LYS A 256 -4.93 30.14 -21.19
C LYS A 256 -5.40 31.59 -21.20
N SER A 257 -4.65 32.47 -20.53
CA SER A 257 -4.77 33.93 -20.68
C SER A 257 -3.71 34.46 -21.65
N GLU A 258 -3.90 35.67 -22.17
CA GLU A 258 -2.94 36.37 -23.05
C GLU A 258 -1.62 36.72 -22.37
N LYS A 259 -1.61 36.83 -21.03
CA LYS A 259 -0.40 37.12 -20.22
C LYS A 259 0.26 35.87 -19.63
N GLY A 260 -0.23 34.69 -20.00
CA GLY A 260 0.13 33.42 -19.40
C GLY A 260 -0.48 33.25 -18.00
N GLN A 261 -0.90 32.03 -17.69
CA GLN A 261 -0.80 31.36 -16.38
C GLN A 261 -1.52 30.02 -16.46
N ARG A 262 -0.73 28.94 -16.48
CA ARG A 262 -1.22 27.55 -16.59
C ARG A 262 -1.83 27.01 -15.26
N PHE A 263 -2.08 27.85 -14.25
CA PHE A 263 -2.41 27.40 -12.89
C PHE A 263 -3.58 28.09 -12.19
N LEU A 264 -4.16 29.18 -12.71
CA LEU A 264 -5.28 29.87 -12.04
C LEU A 264 -6.47 28.95 -11.81
N GLY A 265 -6.84 28.15 -12.80
CA GLY A 265 -7.91 27.16 -12.66
C GLY A 265 -7.57 26.03 -11.70
N LEU A 266 -6.30 25.60 -11.62
CA LEU A 266 -5.85 24.60 -10.64
C LEU A 266 -5.88 25.15 -9.21
N LYS A 267 -5.45 26.41 -9.00
CA LYS A 267 -5.58 27.11 -7.71
C LYS A 267 -7.03 27.21 -7.30
N TYR A 268 -7.90 27.68 -8.20
CA TYR A 268 -9.34 27.77 -7.93
C TYR A 268 -9.94 26.40 -7.60
N ALA A 269 -9.62 25.36 -8.38
CA ALA A 269 -10.10 24.01 -8.14
C ALA A 269 -9.71 23.49 -6.75
N PHE A 270 -8.45 23.72 -6.33
CA PHE A 270 -7.96 23.30 -5.02
C PHE A 270 -8.64 24.08 -3.88
N LEU A 271 -8.71 25.42 -3.99
CA LEU A 271 -9.40 26.25 -3.01
C LEU A 271 -10.87 25.85 -2.88
N TYR A 272 -11.54 25.64 -4.02
CA TYR A 272 -12.94 25.23 -4.05
C TYR A 272 -13.15 23.86 -3.41
N LEU A 273 -12.27 22.89 -3.69
CA LEU A 273 -12.30 21.55 -3.11
C LEU A 273 -12.26 21.60 -1.57
N TYR A 274 -11.47 22.52 -1.01
CA TYR A 274 -11.23 22.61 0.43
C TYR A 274 -11.93 23.79 1.11
N ARG A 275 -12.81 24.51 0.41
CA ARG A 275 -13.39 25.77 0.91
C ARG A 275 -14.13 25.61 2.22
N ASP A 276 -14.90 24.53 2.34
CA ASP A 276 -15.72 24.28 3.53
C ASP A 276 -14.85 23.78 4.69
N LEU A 277 -13.82 22.97 4.39
CA LEU A 277 -12.90 22.43 5.40
C LEU A 277 -11.99 23.50 6.00
N LEU A 278 -11.47 24.39 5.16
CA LEU A 278 -10.51 25.41 5.55
C LEU A 278 -11.17 26.78 5.79
N SER A 279 -12.50 26.86 5.72
CA SER A 279 -13.25 28.12 5.80
C SER A 279 -12.72 29.20 4.84
N ILE A 280 -12.39 28.80 3.61
CA ILE A 280 -11.84 29.70 2.60
C ILE A 280 -12.96 30.53 1.98
N GLU A 281 -12.83 31.84 2.07
CA GLU A 281 -13.57 32.78 1.24
C GLU A 281 -12.84 32.94 -0.11
N LEU A 282 -13.41 32.37 -1.18
CA LEU A 282 -12.77 32.34 -2.50
C LEU A 282 -12.49 33.73 -3.07
N ASP A 283 -13.27 34.74 -2.69
CA ASP A 283 -13.11 36.12 -3.15
C ASP A 283 -11.86 36.80 -2.56
N ASN A 284 -11.28 36.26 -1.48
CA ASN A 284 -10.03 36.77 -0.89
C ASN A 284 -8.81 36.41 -1.74
N PHE A 285 -8.93 35.39 -2.59
CA PHE A 285 -7.89 35.00 -3.54
C PHE A 285 -8.18 35.69 -4.87
N GLN A 286 -7.37 36.67 -5.26
CA GLN A 286 -7.50 37.42 -6.52
C GLN A 286 -7.24 36.51 -7.75
N ILE A 287 -8.18 35.60 -8.04
CA ILE A 287 -8.13 34.66 -9.16
C ILE A 287 -9.02 35.19 -10.28
N ASP A 288 -8.37 35.72 -11.32
CA ASP A 288 -9.02 36.27 -12.50
C ASP A 288 -9.57 35.16 -13.42
N LEU A 289 -10.75 34.65 -13.06
CA LEU A 289 -11.55 33.69 -13.83
C LEU A 289 -12.99 34.20 -13.96
N ASP A 290 -13.53 34.14 -15.17
CA ASP A 290 -14.95 34.46 -15.40
C ASP A 290 -15.89 33.45 -14.72
N LYS A 291 -17.16 33.84 -14.55
CA LYS A 291 -18.15 33.01 -13.86
C LYS A 291 -18.36 31.66 -14.53
N THR A 292 -18.45 31.63 -15.86
CA THR A 292 -18.65 30.38 -16.62
C THR A 292 -17.51 29.40 -16.38
N ARG A 293 -16.27 29.88 -16.33
CA ARG A 293 -15.07 29.09 -16.00
C ARG A 293 -15.13 28.53 -14.59
N LYS A 294 -15.48 29.37 -13.61
CA LYS A 294 -15.66 28.92 -12.23
C LYS A 294 -16.68 27.79 -12.17
N ASP A 295 -17.85 27.97 -12.78
CA ASP A 295 -18.91 26.95 -12.83
C ASP A 295 -18.42 25.62 -13.45
N VAL A 296 -17.63 25.68 -14.54
CA VAL A 296 -17.03 24.48 -15.16
C VAL A 296 -16.03 23.80 -14.22
N ILE A 297 -15.15 24.56 -13.57
CA ILE A 297 -14.16 24.01 -12.63
C ILE A 297 -14.87 23.37 -11.44
N GLU A 298 -15.86 24.03 -10.86
CA GLU A 298 -16.64 23.52 -9.73
C GLU A 298 -17.35 22.22 -10.08
N ALA A 299 -18.06 22.19 -11.21
CA ALA A 299 -18.70 20.98 -11.72
C ALA A 299 -17.68 19.85 -11.94
N THR A 300 -16.49 20.19 -12.46
CA THR A 300 -15.40 19.23 -12.65
C THR A 300 -14.89 18.71 -11.30
N VAL A 301 -14.65 19.56 -10.30
CA VAL A 301 -14.23 19.14 -8.96
C VAL A 301 -15.28 18.22 -8.33
N HIS A 302 -16.57 18.57 -8.39
CA HIS A 302 -17.65 17.70 -7.90
C HIS A 302 -17.67 16.34 -8.61
N TYR A 303 -17.51 16.33 -9.93
CA TYR A 303 -17.37 15.08 -10.70
C TYR A 303 -16.18 14.26 -10.21
N LEU A 304 -15.01 14.87 -10.02
CA LEU A 304 -13.80 14.18 -9.57
C LEU A 304 -13.91 13.61 -8.15
N ILE A 305 -14.60 14.32 -7.25
CA ILE A 305 -14.95 13.82 -5.91
C ILE A 305 -15.85 12.59 -6.05
N ASN A 306 -16.93 12.70 -6.84
CA ASN A 306 -17.89 11.62 -7.04
C ASN A 306 -17.26 10.37 -7.67
N GLN A 307 -16.28 10.55 -8.57
CA GLN A 307 -15.51 9.46 -9.20
C GLN A 307 -14.32 8.97 -8.34
N LYS A 308 -14.14 9.49 -7.12
CA LYS A 308 -13.05 9.10 -6.19
C LYS A 308 -11.65 9.26 -6.82
N HIS A 309 -11.46 10.33 -7.59
CA HIS A 309 -10.16 10.68 -8.17
C HIS A 309 -9.34 11.61 -7.27
N ILE A 310 -9.93 12.10 -6.19
CA ILE A 310 -9.31 12.97 -5.19
C ILE A 310 -9.28 12.20 -3.86
N TYR A 311 -8.09 11.94 -3.31
CA TYR A 311 -8.00 11.51 -1.92
C TYR A 311 -8.16 12.73 -1.02
N GLN A 312 -9.22 12.73 -0.20
CA GLN A 312 -9.33 13.66 0.92
C GLN A 312 -8.30 13.23 1.98
N LEU A 313 -7.52 14.18 2.48
CA LEU A 313 -6.51 13.96 3.51
C LEU A 313 -7.15 13.47 4.82
N PHE A 314 -6.86 12.25 5.27
CA PHE A 314 -7.05 11.82 6.66
C PHE A 314 -5.72 11.30 7.20
N SER A 315 -4.94 12.17 7.85
CA SER A 315 -3.81 11.77 8.69
C SER A 315 -4.26 11.71 10.15
N ILE A 316 -3.66 10.83 10.96
CA ILE A 316 -3.98 10.61 12.37
C ILE A 316 -2.66 10.65 13.16
N ASN A 317 -2.40 11.79 13.81
CA ASN A 317 -1.28 12.17 14.71
C ASN A 317 -0.06 12.83 14.03
N LYS A 318 0.67 13.77 14.65
CA LYS A 318 0.67 14.28 16.04
C LYS A 318 0.70 15.82 16.15
N GLU A 319 0.75 16.53 15.03
CA GLU A 319 0.42 17.95 14.87
C GLU A 319 -0.22 18.06 13.48
N GLU A 320 -1.53 18.30 13.46
CA GLU A 320 -2.43 18.48 12.30
C GLU A 320 -2.49 17.35 11.24
N ILE A 321 -3.54 16.53 11.33
CA ILE A 321 -4.74 16.53 10.47
C ILE A 321 -5.73 15.63 11.22
N TYR A 322 -7.00 16.03 11.19
CA TYR A 322 -8.05 15.74 12.16
C TYR A 322 -7.63 15.90 13.63
N ARG A 323 -8.26 16.83 14.34
CA ARG A 323 -8.29 16.73 15.81
C ARG A 323 -8.85 15.35 16.15
N LEU A 324 -8.33 14.70 17.19
CA LEU A 324 -8.76 13.35 17.56
C LEU A 324 -10.29 13.28 17.78
N ASP A 325 -10.87 14.39 18.24
CA ASP A 325 -12.29 14.68 18.39
C ASP A 325 -13.06 14.59 17.04
N GLU A 326 -12.43 14.95 15.93
CA GLU A 326 -13.00 14.93 14.59
C GLU A 326 -12.98 13.53 13.97
N ILE A 327 -11.98 12.70 14.26
CA ILE A 327 -12.00 11.27 13.90
C ILE A 327 -13.09 10.55 14.68
N ILE A 328 -13.29 10.93 15.95
CA ILE A 328 -14.39 10.42 16.77
C ILE A 328 -15.73 10.89 16.18
N ASN A 329 -15.85 12.13 15.71
CA ASN A 329 -17.04 12.60 15.00
C ASN A 329 -17.29 11.82 13.70
N LEU A 330 -16.26 11.42 12.94
CA LEU A 330 -16.41 10.55 11.75
C LEU A 330 -17.02 9.18 12.08
N PHE A 331 -16.88 8.75 13.34
CA PHE A 331 -17.43 7.50 13.85
C PHE A 331 -18.60 7.71 14.82
N SER A 332 -19.04 8.96 15.04
CA SER A 332 -20.10 9.31 15.98
C SER A 332 -21.50 8.89 15.53
N ASP A 333 -21.64 8.53 14.26
CA ASP A 333 -22.83 7.90 13.69
C ASP A 333 -22.78 6.36 13.78
N ILE A 334 -21.68 5.77 14.27
CA ILE A 334 -21.59 4.33 14.55
C ILE A 334 -22.08 4.09 15.98
N PRO A 335 -23.34 3.62 16.17
CA PRO A 335 -23.98 3.65 17.48
C PRO A 335 -23.20 2.84 18.54
N ILE A 336 -22.67 1.69 18.14
CA ILE A 336 -21.94 0.81 19.03
C ILE A 336 -20.64 1.42 19.59
N LEU A 337 -20.01 2.35 18.87
CA LEU A 337 -18.81 3.04 19.35
C LEU A 337 -19.15 4.16 20.32
N ASN A 338 -20.30 4.83 20.14
CA ASN A 338 -20.78 5.86 21.06
C ASN A 338 -21.10 5.30 22.46
N GLU A 339 -21.58 4.06 22.51
CA GLU A 339 -21.93 3.38 23.77
C GLU A 339 -20.73 3.08 24.67
N GLN A 340 -19.50 3.27 24.20
CA GLN A 340 -18.27 2.86 24.88
C GLN A 340 -17.62 3.99 25.69
N GLY A 341 -18.25 5.17 25.67
CA GLY A 341 -17.75 6.38 26.30
C GLY A 341 -16.60 7.03 25.53
N LYS A 342 -15.79 7.81 26.22
CA LYS A 342 -14.70 8.59 25.59
C LYS A 342 -13.45 7.74 25.33
N ILE A 343 -12.73 8.06 24.27
CA ILE A 343 -11.40 7.49 24.03
C ILE A 343 -10.42 7.99 25.09
N LYS A 344 -9.84 7.07 25.85
CA LYS A 344 -8.78 7.34 26.84
C LYS A 344 -7.39 7.36 26.22
N LYS A 345 -7.12 6.47 25.25
CA LYS A 345 -5.77 6.30 24.68
C LYS A 345 -5.81 5.61 23.33
N ILE A 346 -4.92 6.01 22.43
CA ILE A 346 -4.64 5.28 21.19
C ILE A 346 -3.17 4.82 21.18
N LYS A 347 -2.92 3.63 20.65
CA LYS A 347 -1.57 3.08 20.41
C LYS A 347 -1.45 2.63 18.95
N GLY A 348 -0.41 3.07 18.27
CA GLY A 348 -0.14 2.82 16.85
C GLY A 348 0.49 4.04 16.18
N PRO A 349 0.68 4.02 14.84
CA PRO A 349 0.38 2.89 13.96
C PRO A 349 1.25 1.66 14.25
N LEU A 350 0.63 0.48 14.22
CA LEU A 350 1.31 -0.81 14.16
C LEU A 350 1.19 -1.30 12.73
N HIS A 351 2.26 -1.12 11.96
CA HIS A 351 2.31 -1.55 10.57
C HIS A 351 2.54 -3.06 10.48
N GLY A 352 1.61 -3.76 9.83
CA GLY A 352 1.79 -5.11 9.33
C GLY A 352 1.99 -5.11 7.81
N THR A 353 2.17 -6.29 7.23
CA THR A 353 2.40 -6.47 5.79
C THR A 353 1.31 -5.84 4.92
N PHE A 354 0.05 -5.96 5.36
CA PHE A 354 -1.11 -5.49 4.61
C PHE A 354 -1.90 -4.35 5.27
N ASN A 355 -1.73 -4.20 6.58
CA ASN A 355 -2.62 -3.42 7.43
C ASN A 355 -1.86 -2.41 8.27
N THR A 356 -2.45 -1.24 8.48
CA THR A 356 -2.08 -0.37 9.59
C THR A 356 -3.11 -0.52 10.69
N ASN A 357 -2.67 -0.99 11.86
CA ASN A 357 -3.53 -1.21 13.01
C ASN A 357 -3.34 -0.10 14.05
N TYR A 358 -4.44 0.32 14.67
CA TYR A 358 -4.46 1.19 15.83
C TYR A 358 -5.25 0.51 16.93
N ARG A 359 -4.67 0.42 18.12
CA ARG A 359 -5.40 0.04 19.32
C ARG A 359 -6.01 1.27 19.93
N VAL A 360 -7.33 1.28 20.04
CA VAL A 360 -8.11 2.37 20.60
C VAL A 360 -8.72 1.92 21.91
N ASN A 361 -8.37 2.62 22.99
CA ASN A 361 -8.89 2.38 24.32
C ASN A 361 -9.99 3.40 24.62
N PHE A 362 -11.20 2.91 24.78
CA PHE A 362 -12.37 3.65 25.25
C PHE A 362 -12.44 3.66 26.78
N GLU A 363 -13.48 4.29 27.33
CA GLU A 363 -13.73 4.31 28.76
C GLU A 363 -14.04 2.92 29.28
N ASP A 364 -14.88 2.19 28.54
CA ASP A 364 -15.44 0.90 28.91
C ASP A 364 -14.90 -0.29 28.10
N SER A 365 -14.17 -0.04 27.00
CA SER A 365 -13.72 -1.09 26.08
C SER A 365 -12.41 -0.78 25.36
N GLN A 366 -11.92 -1.75 24.58
CA GLN A 366 -10.74 -1.59 23.73
C GLN A 366 -10.98 -2.28 22.39
N TYR A 367 -10.62 -1.60 21.30
CA TYR A 367 -10.76 -2.10 19.94
C TYR A 367 -9.46 -2.00 19.16
N ILE A 368 -9.37 -2.79 18.10
CA ILE A 368 -8.39 -2.63 17.03
C ILE A 368 -9.09 -2.04 15.81
N PHE A 369 -8.65 -0.86 15.41
CA PHE A 369 -8.99 -0.22 14.15
C PHE A 369 -7.95 -0.66 13.13
N ARG A 370 -8.38 -1.44 12.14
CA ARG A 370 -7.52 -2.05 11.12
C ARG A 370 -7.84 -1.43 9.78
N PHE A 371 -6.89 -0.67 9.24
CA PHE A 371 -6.99 -0.03 7.93
C PHE A 371 -6.19 -0.82 6.90
N ARG A 372 -6.77 -1.08 5.73
CA ARG A 372 -6.04 -1.67 4.58
C ARG A 372 -5.16 -0.58 3.96
N THR A 373 -3.85 -0.64 4.23
CA THR A 373 -2.88 0.39 3.82
C THR A 373 -1.78 -0.13 2.90
N SER A 374 -1.78 -1.43 2.56
CA SER A 374 -0.79 -2.00 1.64
C SER A 374 -0.88 -1.37 0.25
N GLU A 375 0.26 -0.92 -0.27
CA GLU A 375 0.42 -0.46 -1.66
C GLU A 375 0.35 -1.62 -2.67
N SER A 376 0.68 -2.84 -2.21
CA SER A 376 0.69 -4.07 -3.01
C SER A 376 -0.72 -4.65 -3.21
N PHE A 377 -1.63 -4.43 -2.26
CA PHE A 377 -3.01 -4.96 -2.29
C PHE A 377 -4.07 -3.91 -1.92
N PRO A 378 -4.17 -2.78 -2.65
CA PRO A 378 -5.09 -1.68 -2.33
C PRO A 378 -6.59 -2.01 -2.57
N TYR A 379 -6.88 -3.23 -3.01
CA TYR A 379 -8.19 -3.71 -3.43
C TYR A 379 -8.59 -5.07 -2.81
N GLU A 380 -7.81 -5.61 -1.85
CA GLU A 380 -8.31 -6.79 -1.14
C GLU A 380 -9.57 -6.37 -0.37
N ASN A 381 -10.72 -6.90 -0.81
CA ASN A 381 -11.99 -6.70 -0.13
C ASN A 381 -11.92 -7.35 1.25
N ILE A 382 -12.80 -6.94 2.16
CA ILE A 382 -12.93 -7.58 3.48
C ILE A 382 -14.03 -8.64 3.45
N ALA A 383 -14.32 -9.22 2.27
CA ALA A 383 -15.33 -10.26 2.11
C ALA A 383 -14.99 -11.48 2.98
N LYS A 384 -13.70 -11.76 3.15
CA LYS A 384 -13.18 -12.74 4.09
C LYS A 384 -13.68 -12.45 5.51
N GLU A 385 -13.36 -11.30 6.09
CA GLU A 385 -13.81 -10.96 7.45
C GLU A 385 -15.33 -10.94 7.56
N LYS A 386 -16.02 -10.34 6.58
CA LYS A 386 -17.47 -10.21 6.56
C LYS A 386 -18.19 -11.56 6.61
N LEU A 387 -17.61 -12.61 6.04
CA LEU A 387 -18.21 -13.95 6.02
C LEU A 387 -17.76 -14.84 7.17
N LEU A 388 -16.50 -14.73 7.59
CA LEU A 388 -15.95 -15.53 8.68
C LEU A 388 -16.79 -15.39 9.96
N PHE A 389 -17.05 -14.15 10.39
CA PHE A 389 -17.74 -13.89 11.65
C PHE A 389 -19.16 -14.50 11.66
N PRO A 390 -19.99 -14.30 10.63
CA PRO A 390 -21.24 -15.03 10.47
C PRO A 390 -21.13 -16.55 10.52
N PHE A 391 -20.13 -17.14 9.85
CA PHE A 391 -19.92 -18.59 9.86
C PHE A 391 -19.51 -19.13 11.24
N LEU A 392 -18.73 -18.35 11.99
CA LEU A 392 -18.37 -18.67 13.38
C LEU A 392 -19.57 -18.55 14.33
N GLY A 393 -20.60 -17.81 13.93
CA GLY A 393 -21.87 -17.69 14.65
C GLY A 393 -22.94 -18.62 14.10
N ASP A 394 -23.99 -18.02 13.54
CA ASP A 394 -25.24 -18.72 13.19
C ASP A 394 -25.47 -18.91 11.69
N LEU A 395 -24.60 -18.37 10.83
CA LEU A 395 -24.81 -18.47 9.39
C LEU A 395 -24.55 -19.89 8.91
N ASN A 396 -25.58 -20.52 8.35
CA ASN A 396 -25.41 -21.78 7.65
C ASN A 396 -24.76 -21.53 6.28
N PRO A 397 -23.62 -22.18 5.97
CA PRO A 397 -22.93 -22.03 4.67
C PRO A 397 -23.76 -22.33 3.42
N SER A 398 -24.86 -23.09 3.54
CA SER A 398 -25.79 -23.36 2.43
C SER A 398 -26.74 -22.21 2.09
N PHE A 399 -26.81 -21.15 2.89
CA PHE A 399 -27.76 -20.06 2.68
C PHE A 399 -27.20 -18.95 1.78
N PHE A 400 -26.99 -19.29 0.50
CA PHE A 400 -26.25 -18.47 -0.48
C PHE A 400 -26.80 -17.06 -0.69
N LYS A 401 -28.12 -16.86 -0.59
CA LYS A 401 -28.71 -15.52 -0.72
C LYS A 401 -28.17 -14.55 0.34
N LYS A 402 -28.05 -15.01 1.58
CA LYS A 402 -27.54 -14.19 2.68
C LYS A 402 -26.03 -13.98 2.58
N ILE A 403 -25.30 -14.95 2.05
CA ILE A 403 -23.86 -14.81 1.75
C ILE A 403 -23.66 -13.71 0.70
N ASP A 404 -24.43 -13.73 -0.38
CA ASP A 404 -24.38 -12.70 -1.45
C ASP A 404 -24.76 -11.31 -0.91
N GLU A 405 -25.79 -11.21 -0.06
CA GLU A 405 -26.16 -9.98 0.64
C GLU A 405 -25.01 -9.44 1.52
N ILE A 406 -24.34 -10.32 2.28
CA ILE A 406 -23.19 -9.95 3.11
C ILE A 406 -22.05 -9.46 2.22
N ILE A 407 -21.67 -10.21 1.18
CA ILE A 407 -20.58 -9.81 0.27
C ILE A 407 -20.86 -8.43 -0.34
N LYS A 408 -22.09 -8.15 -0.77
CA LYS A 408 -22.47 -6.87 -1.41
C LYS A 408 -22.60 -5.69 -0.45
N SER A 409 -22.72 -5.92 0.84
CA SER A 409 -22.89 -4.84 1.82
C SER A 409 -21.65 -3.94 1.90
N GLY A 410 -21.82 -2.62 1.73
CA GLY A 410 -20.69 -1.67 1.81
C GLY A 410 -20.23 -1.36 3.23
N THR A 411 -21.13 -1.49 4.21
CA THR A 411 -20.85 -1.28 5.64
C THR A 411 -21.65 -2.28 6.47
N GLY A 412 -21.26 -2.49 7.72
CA GLY A 412 -22.01 -3.34 8.63
C GLY A 412 -21.26 -3.69 9.91
N SER A 413 -21.79 -4.66 10.65
CA SER A 413 -21.21 -5.20 11.88
C SER A 413 -21.62 -6.66 12.06
N TYR A 414 -20.89 -7.39 12.90
CA TYR A 414 -21.27 -8.71 13.37
C TYR A 414 -20.87 -8.90 14.83
N ILE A 415 -21.86 -8.83 15.72
CA ILE A 415 -21.71 -9.02 17.15
C ILE A 415 -22.27 -10.40 17.52
N PHE A 416 -21.45 -11.22 18.17
CA PHE A 416 -21.85 -12.54 18.63
C PHE A 416 -22.87 -12.43 19.76
N ASN A 417 -23.85 -13.33 19.75
CA ASN A 417 -24.85 -13.40 20.80
C ASN A 417 -24.20 -13.90 22.10
N LYS A 418 -24.38 -13.17 23.21
CA LYS A 418 -23.84 -13.58 24.52
C LYS A 418 -24.32 -14.96 24.99
N HIS A 419 -25.53 -15.38 24.61
CA HIS A 419 -26.09 -16.69 24.92
C HIS A 419 -25.70 -17.78 23.92
N LYS A 420 -25.14 -17.40 22.77
CA LYS A 420 -24.66 -18.30 21.73
C LYS A 420 -23.31 -17.79 21.21
N PRO A 421 -22.23 -18.04 21.98
CA PRO A 421 -20.90 -17.52 21.64
C PRO A 421 -20.39 -18.09 20.32
N PRO A 422 -19.35 -17.47 19.72
CA PRO A 422 -18.73 -18.03 18.52
C PRO A 422 -18.22 -19.45 18.76
N LYS A 423 -18.20 -20.26 17.69
CA LYS A 423 -17.69 -21.64 17.73
C LYS A 423 -16.24 -21.74 18.21
N VAL A 424 -15.45 -20.71 17.97
CA VAL A 424 -14.06 -20.57 18.44
C VAL A 424 -13.86 -19.22 19.12
N PRO A 425 -12.92 -19.09 20.07
CA PRO A 425 -12.71 -17.82 20.75
C PRO A 425 -12.14 -16.79 19.77
N ILE A 426 -12.93 -15.75 19.49
CA ILE A 426 -12.58 -14.61 18.64
C ILE A 426 -13.33 -13.37 19.16
N GLY A 427 -12.80 -12.18 18.85
CA GLY A 427 -13.48 -10.92 19.11
C GLY A 427 -14.71 -10.69 18.22
N ASN A 428 -15.52 -9.67 18.50
CA ASN A 428 -16.58 -9.22 17.60
C ASN A 428 -16.05 -8.37 16.44
N LEU A 429 -16.77 -8.36 15.32
CA LEU A 429 -16.57 -7.41 14.23
C LEU A 429 -17.49 -6.21 14.48
N ILE A 430 -16.95 -5.22 15.20
CA ILE A 430 -17.70 -4.06 15.67
C ILE A 430 -18.24 -3.24 14.51
N TYR A 431 -17.42 -3.04 13.49
CA TYR A 431 -17.81 -2.30 12.31
C TYR A 431 -16.89 -2.63 11.13
N TYR A 432 -17.42 -2.50 9.93
CA TYR A 432 -16.62 -2.50 8.72
C TYR A 432 -17.15 -1.51 7.68
N ASP A 433 -16.25 -1.04 6.82
CA ASP A 433 -16.55 -0.11 5.74
C ASP A 433 -15.66 -0.36 4.52
N GLU A 434 -16.30 -0.64 3.38
CA GLU A 434 -15.69 -0.79 2.06
C GLU A 434 -16.04 0.38 1.13
N THR A 435 -16.94 1.27 1.56
CA THR A 435 -17.46 2.36 0.73
C THR A 435 -16.40 3.42 0.46
N LYS A 436 -15.42 3.52 1.37
CA LYS A 436 -14.42 4.59 1.40
C LYS A 436 -15.05 5.99 1.50
N GLN A 437 -16.30 6.10 1.94
CA GLN A 437 -17.03 7.37 2.05
C GLN A 437 -16.69 8.08 3.36
N LYS A 438 -16.58 7.35 4.48
CA LYS A 438 -16.18 7.93 5.77
C LYS A 438 -14.72 8.32 5.84
N ILE A 439 -13.87 7.42 5.36
CA ILE A 439 -12.42 7.58 5.29
C ILE A 439 -11.94 6.90 4.00
N PRO A 440 -10.84 7.34 3.38
CA PRO A 440 -10.36 6.87 2.07
C PRO A 440 -9.70 5.49 2.11
N TYR A 441 -9.98 4.69 3.13
CA TYR A 441 -9.44 3.35 3.33
C TYR A 441 -10.57 2.35 3.56
N ILE A 442 -10.39 1.11 3.10
CA ILE A 442 -11.20 -0.01 3.58
C ILE A 442 -10.74 -0.29 5.01
N PHE A 443 -11.67 -0.43 5.95
CA PHE A 443 -11.31 -0.67 7.33
C PHE A 443 -12.30 -1.57 8.06
N THR A 444 -11.78 -2.18 9.12
CA THR A 444 -12.55 -2.96 10.09
C THR A 444 -12.21 -2.49 11.50
N ILE A 445 -13.19 -2.58 12.39
CA ILE A 445 -13.03 -2.36 13.82
C ILE A 445 -13.42 -3.67 14.49
N ILE A 446 -12.50 -4.24 15.26
CA ILE A 446 -12.67 -5.51 15.95
C ILE A 446 -12.36 -5.36 17.44
N ASP A 447 -12.90 -6.26 18.27
CA ASP A 447 -12.53 -6.33 19.68
C ASP A 447 -11.02 -6.52 19.87
N TYR A 448 -10.47 -5.81 20.84
CA TYR A 448 -9.12 -6.09 21.31
C TYR A 448 -9.13 -7.30 22.25
N ILE A 449 -8.47 -8.37 21.82
CA ILE A 449 -8.33 -9.59 22.63
C ILE A 449 -7.17 -9.39 23.62
N HIS A 450 -7.50 -9.36 24.91
CA HIS A 450 -6.52 -9.18 25.96
C HIS A 450 -5.70 -10.46 26.21
N GLY A 451 -4.37 -10.33 26.19
CA GLY A 451 -3.43 -11.41 26.50
C GLY A 451 -2.07 -11.14 25.88
N LYS A 452 -1.23 -12.17 25.82
CA LYS A 452 0.01 -12.19 25.01
C LYS A 452 -0.10 -13.29 23.94
N PRO A 453 0.57 -13.16 22.79
CA PRO A 453 0.81 -14.27 21.89
C PRO A 453 1.39 -15.48 22.63
N MET A 454 0.92 -16.68 22.31
CA MET A 454 1.31 -17.92 22.99
C MET A 454 2.81 -18.20 22.87
N ASN A 455 3.42 -17.89 21.72
CA ASN A 455 4.86 -18.07 21.53
C ASN A 455 5.68 -17.27 22.56
N GLN A 456 5.26 -16.04 22.89
CA GLN A 456 5.94 -15.22 23.90
C GLN A 456 5.85 -15.82 25.30
N ILE A 457 4.74 -16.48 25.65
CA ILE A 457 4.62 -17.19 26.93
C ILE A 457 5.54 -18.41 26.95
N ILE A 458 5.58 -19.18 25.86
CA ILE A 458 6.47 -20.34 25.75
C ILE A 458 7.93 -19.92 25.85
N GLU A 459 8.35 -18.93 25.06
CA GLU A 459 9.70 -18.36 25.07
C GLU A 459 10.10 -17.91 26.48
N GLN A 460 9.21 -17.17 27.17
CA GLN A 460 9.46 -16.74 28.54
C GLN A 460 9.70 -17.92 29.50
N TYR A 461 8.91 -19.00 29.43
CA TYR A 461 9.11 -20.17 30.28
C TYR A 461 10.43 -20.90 29.97
N LEU A 462 10.78 -21.01 28.68
CA LEU A 462 12.02 -21.65 28.26
C LEU A 462 13.25 -20.84 28.71
N GLU A 463 13.21 -19.52 28.59
CA GLU A 463 14.27 -18.61 29.08
C GLU A 463 14.45 -18.70 30.60
N GLU A 464 13.36 -18.89 31.34
CA GLU A 464 13.35 -19.08 32.80
C GLU A 464 13.71 -20.54 33.23
N ASN A 465 14.05 -21.43 32.28
CA ASN A 465 14.29 -22.86 32.51
C ASN A 465 13.12 -23.62 33.16
N HIS A 466 11.89 -23.15 32.96
CA HIS A 466 10.68 -23.83 33.39
C HIS A 466 10.24 -24.92 32.41
N SER A 467 9.67 -26.01 32.92
CA SER A 467 9.15 -27.09 32.08
C SER A 467 7.88 -26.68 31.34
N ILE A 468 7.89 -26.87 30.02
CA ILE A 468 6.72 -26.70 29.15
C ILE A 468 5.89 -27.99 29.01
N THR A 469 6.20 -29.07 29.72
CA THR A 469 5.44 -30.34 29.69
C THR A 469 4.60 -30.57 30.94
N THR A 470 4.37 -29.51 31.73
CA THR A 470 3.48 -29.54 32.89
C THR A 470 2.02 -29.74 32.46
N THR A 471 1.17 -30.19 33.38
CA THR A 471 -0.29 -30.35 33.15
C THR A 471 -0.93 -29.08 32.60
N LYS A 472 -0.42 -27.91 33.00
CA LYS A 472 -0.84 -26.59 32.52
C LYS A 472 -0.65 -26.43 31.00
N PHE A 473 0.50 -26.81 30.46
CA PHE A 473 0.76 -26.78 29.01
C PHE A 473 0.07 -27.92 28.27
N LEU A 474 0.03 -29.13 28.84
CA LEU A 474 -0.71 -30.25 28.23
C LEU A 474 -2.19 -29.89 28.04
N ASN A 475 -2.81 -29.25 29.03
CA ASN A 475 -4.17 -28.75 28.91
C ASN A 475 -4.31 -27.63 27.87
N LEU A 476 -3.33 -26.71 27.76
CA LEU A 476 -3.32 -25.68 26.73
C LEU A 476 -3.35 -26.31 25.32
N PHE A 477 -2.43 -27.23 25.03
CA PHE A 477 -2.35 -27.89 23.72
C PHE A 477 -3.60 -28.74 23.43
N SER A 478 -4.11 -29.45 24.43
CA SER A 478 -5.36 -30.18 24.34
C SER A 478 -6.56 -29.28 23.99
N ASN A 479 -6.65 -28.09 24.60
CA ASN A 479 -7.69 -27.12 24.29
C ASN A 479 -7.52 -26.48 22.90
N LEU A 480 -6.28 -26.32 22.41
CA LEU A 480 -6.02 -25.87 21.04
C LEU A 480 -6.56 -26.85 20.01
N GLY A 481 -6.30 -28.15 20.22
CA GLY A 481 -6.85 -29.20 19.36
C GLY A 481 -8.38 -29.16 19.32
N GLU A 482 -9.02 -29.04 20.48
CA GLU A 482 -10.48 -28.90 20.58
C GLU A 482 -11.01 -27.66 19.83
N ILE A 483 -10.35 -26.51 19.97
CA ILE A 483 -10.76 -25.28 19.27
C ILE A 483 -10.63 -25.44 17.76
N LEU A 484 -9.53 -26.03 17.29
CA LEU A 484 -9.34 -26.27 15.86
C LEU A 484 -10.40 -27.24 15.32
N ALA A 485 -10.77 -28.28 16.09
CA ALA A 485 -11.85 -29.20 15.72
C ALA A 485 -13.20 -28.47 15.58
N LYS A 486 -13.52 -27.55 16.49
CA LYS A 486 -14.75 -26.72 16.42
C LYS A 486 -14.78 -25.78 15.22
N LEU A 487 -13.65 -25.19 14.83
CA LEU A 487 -13.54 -24.41 13.58
C LEU A 487 -13.91 -25.28 12.38
N HIS A 488 -13.32 -26.47 12.35
CA HIS A 488 -13.44 -27.51 11.36
C HIS A 488 -14.86 -28.14 11.29
N GLU A 489 -15.76 -27.88 12.24
CA GLU A 489 -17.17 -28.28 12.16
C GLU A 489 -17.99 -27.43 11.18
N ILE A 490 -17.48 -26.28 10.74
CA ILE A 490 -18.17 -25.43 9.76
C ILE A 490 -17.91 -26.03 8.38
N LYS A 491 -18.93 -26.70 7.83
CA LYS A 491 -18.84 -27.44 6.56
C LYS A 491 -19.52 -26.71 5.41
N PHE A 492 -18.97 -26.88 4.22
CA PHE A 492 -19.53 -26.42 2.95
C PHE A 492 -20.00 -27.60 2.10
N ASP A 493 -20.90 -27.35 1.15
CA ASP A 493 -21.44 -28.37 0.26
C ASP A 493 -20.56 -28.63 -0.98
N SER A 494 -19.46 -27.90 -1.10
CA SER A 494 -18.44 -28.00 -2.15
C SER A 494 -17.15 -27.33 -1.68
N PHE A 495 -16.04 -27.63 -2.37
CA PHE A 495 -14.84 -26.80 -2.31
C PHE A 495 -14.98 -25.59 -3.23
N TYR A 496 -14.28 -24.52 -2.87
CA TYR A 496 -14.25 -23.25 -3.61
C TYR A 496 -12.82 -22.71 -3.62
N GLU A 497 -12.37 -22.19 -4.77
CA GLU A 497 -11.05 -21.56 -4.89
C GLU A 497 -11.04 -20.17 -4.24
N LYS A 498 -12.13 -19.40 -4.45
CA LYS A 498 -12.32 -18.10 -3.79
C LYS A 498 -13.55 -18.17 -2.91
N ILE A 499 -13.50 -17.48 -1.77
CA ILE A 499 -14.64 -17.34 -0.85
C ILE A 499 -15.83 -16.63 -1.53
N THR A 500 -15.57 -15.78 -2.52
CA THR A 500 -16.62 -15.15 -3.33
C THR A 500 -17.38 -16.12 -4.23
N ASP A 501 -16.86 -17.33 -4.45
CA ASP A 501 -17.48 -18.34 -5.32
C ASP A 501 -18.47 -19.23 -4.57
N ILE A 502 -18.64 -19.03 -3.26
CA ILE A 502 -19.58 -19.80 -2.44
C ILE A 502 -21.00 -19.67 -3.01
N GLY A 503 -21.65 -20.81 -3.25
CA GLY A 503 -22.97 -20.86 -3.89
C GLY A 503 -22.96 -20.89 -5.41
N SER A 504 -21.78 -20.88 -6.04
CA SER A 504 -21.66 -21.14 -7.46
C SER A 504 -22.19 -22.54 -7.83
N LYS A 505 -22.80 -22.64 -9.02
CA LYS A 505 -23.41 -23.90 -9.50
C LYS A 505 -22.38 -25.00 -9.79
N ARG A 506 -21.12 -24.62 -10.07
CA ARG A 506 -20.05 -25.56 -10.39
C ARG A 506 -19.40 -26.01 -9.09
N LYS A 507 -19.70 -27.23 -8.67
CA LYS A 507 -18.97 -27.88 -7.57
C LYS A 507 -17.59 -28.30 -8.05
N LYS A 508 -16.57 -28.10 -7.22
CA LYS A 508 -15.21 -28.59 -7.43
C LYS A 508 -14.87 -29.62 -6.36
N THR A 509 -14.11 -30.64 -6.75
CA THR A 509 -13.46 -31.56 -5.83
C THR A 509 -12.21 -30.91 -5.24
N TRP A 510 -11.74 -31.40 -4.10
CA TRP A 510 -10.48 -30.94 -3.54
C TRP A 510 -9.29 -31.25 -4.46
N PHE A 511 -9.32 -32.43 -5.07
CA PHE A 511 -8.31 -32.87 -6.02
C PHE A 511 -8.16 -31.91 -7.21
N GLU A 512 -9.26 -31.45 -7.82
CA GLU A 512 -9.19 -30.48 -8.93
C GLU A 512 -8.47 -29.18 -8.52
N ILE A 513 -8.75 -28.67 -7.32
CA ILE A 513 -8.15 -27.42 -6.82
C ILE A 513 -6.66 -27.62 -6.54
N ILE A 514 -6.32 -28.68 -5.79
CA ILE A 514 -4.93 -28.94 -5.40
C ILE A 514 -4.08 -29.43 -6.57
N ASN A 515 -4.62 -30.19 -7.51
CA ASN A 515 -3.86 -30.62 -8.68
C ASN A 515 -3.43 -29.42 -9.54
N ALA A 516 -4.34 -28.46 -9.76
CA ALA A 516 -4.01 -27.24 -10.49
C ALA A 516 -2.93 -26.42 -9.75
N GLU A 517 -3.05 -26.29 -8.43
CA GLU A 517 -2.06 -25.58 -7.61
C GLU A 517 -0.71 -26.30 -7.64
N LEU A 518 -0.71 -27.62 -7.45
CA LEU A 518 0.48 -28.45 -7.46
C LEU A 518 1.21 -28.40 -8.82
N GLU A 519 0.50 -28.54 -9.93
CA GLU A 519 1.08 -28.45 -11.27
C GLU A 519 1.78 -27.10 -11.48
N SER A 520 1.17 -26.01 -11.02
CA SER A 520 1.74 -24.67 -11.07
C SER A 520 3.02 -24.58 -10.23
N GLU A 521 2.98 -25.01 -8.97
CA GLU A 521 4.14 -24.95 -8.07
C GLU A 521 5.31 -25.84 -8.53
N ILE A 522 5.02 -27.01 -9.10
CA ILE A 522 6.04 -27.89 -9.69
C ILE A 522 6.65 -27.25 -10.94
N GLN A 523 5.85 -26.61 -11.79
CA GLN A 523 6.37 -25.89 -12.95
C GLN A 523 7.30 -24.74 -12.54
N GLU A 524 6.95 -24.01 -11.48
CA GLU A 524 7.77 -22.92 -10.97
C GLU A 524 9.06 -23.44 -10.30
N ALA A 525 8.97 -24.50 -9.50
CA ALA A 525 10.13 -25.14 -8.89
C ALA A 525 11.14 -25.68 -9.93
N LYS A 526 10.66 -26.10 -11.11
CA LYS A 526 11.53 -26.45 -12.25
C LYS A 526 12.31 -25.26 -12.79
N LYS A 527 11.70 -24.08 -12.89
CA LYS A 527 12.39 -22.84 -13.32
C LYS A 527 13.45 -22.44 -12.28
N SER A 528 13.11 -22.58 -11.01
CA SER A 528 13.97 -22.28 -9.86
C SER A 528 15.01 -23.38 -9.55
N LYS A 529 15.21 -24.33 -10.47
CA LYS A 529 16.23 -25.40 -10.44
C LYS A 529 16.27 -26.21 -9.14
N LEU A 530 15.11 -26.49 -8.54
CA LEU A 530 15.03 -27.38 -7.38
C LEU A 530 15.58 -28.78 -7.74
N GLU A 531 16.50 -29.31 -6.93
CA GLU A 531 17.31 -30.49 -7.29
C GLU A 531 16.51 -31.80 -7.40
N TYR A 532 15.41 -31.93 -6.65
CA TYR A 532 14.63 -33.17 -6.47
C TYR A 532 13.21 -33.09 -7.04
N ASN A 533 13.06 -32.42 -8.20
CA ASN A 533 11.77 -32.25 -8.88
C ASN A 533 11.10 -33.59 -9.27
N LYS A 534 11.89 -34.64 -9.56
CA LYS A 534 11.33 -35.94 -9.97
C LYS A 534 10.70 -36.65 -8.78
N GLU A 535 11.41 -36.68 -7.66
CA GLU A 535 11.00 -37.28 -6.39
C GLU A 535 9.73 -36.62 -5.86
N ILE A 536 9.61 -35.30 -5.99
CA ILE A 536 8.38 -34.57 -5.68
C ILE A 536 7.21 -35.07 -6.52
N ASN A 537 7.39 -35.17 -7.84
CA ASN A 537 6.33 -35.63 -8.75
C ASN A 537 5.90 -37.07 -8.43
N ASP A 538 6.87 -37.96 -8.19
CA ASP A 538 6.60 -39.36 -7.86
C ASP A 538 5.90 -39.46 -6.49
N TYR A 539 6.32 -38.68 -5.49
CA TYR A 539 5.67 -38.63 -4.18
C TYR A 539 4.19 -38.22 -4.27
N PHE A 540 3.84 -37.16 -5.01
CA PHE A 540 2.44 -36.76 -5.17
C PHE A 540 1.64 -37.79 -5.97
N ARG A 541 2.23 -38.41 -6.99
CA ARG A 541 1.58 -39.48 -7.77
C ARG A 541 1.26 -40.69 -6.90
N ASP A 542 2.20 -41.12 -6.08
CA ASP A 542 2.05 -42.29 -5.20
C ASP A 542 1.01 -42.07 -4.10
N ASN A 543 0.76 -40.80 -3.74
CA ASN A 543 -0.18 -40.41 -2.69
C ASN A 543 -1.47 -39.76 -3.21
N ILE A 544 -1.73 -39.78 -4.52
CA ILE A 544 -2.87 -39.09 -5.14
C ILE A 544 -4.22 -39.53 -4.58
N ALA A 545 -4.37 -40.84 -4.29
CA ALA A 545 -5.59 -41.41 -3.74
C ALA A 545 -5.96 -40.81 -2.36
N LEU A 546 -4.97 -40.37 -1.57
CA LEU A 546 -5.21 -39.70 -0.29
C LEU A 546 -5.75 -38.28 -0.47
N ILE A 547 -5.46 -37.61 -1.60
CA ILE A 547 -6.01 -36.30 -1.95
C ILE A 547 -7.43 -36.47 -2.52
N GLU A 548 -7.67 -37.50 -3.34
CA GLU A 548 -8.97 -37.78 -3.95
C GLU A 548 -10.04 -38.22 -2.93
N GLU A 549 -9.65 -38.89 -1.82
CA GLU A 549 -10.59 -39.28 -0.76
C GLU A 549 -11.07 -38.09 0.10
N GLU A 550 -10.49 -36.90 -0.05
CA GLU A 550 -10.91 -35.69 0.65
C GLU A 550 -12.21 -35.10 0.07
N THR A 551 -13.30 -35.26 0.82
CA THR A 551 -14.65 -34.86 0.38
C THR A 551 -15.31 -33.82 1.28
N GLU A 552 -14.78 -33.60 2.49
CA GLU A 552 -15.36 -32.65 3.45
C GLU A 552 -14.67 -31.28 3.35
N ALA A 553 -15.36 -30.31 2.75
CA ALA A 553 -14.92 -28.93 2.69
C ALA A 553 -15.23 -28.21 4.02
N VAL A 554 -14.21 -27.64 4.66
CA VAL A 554 -14.34 -26.97 5.96
C VAL A 554 -13.64 -25.61 6.01
N VAL A 555 -14.03 -24.77 6.97
CA VAL A 555 -13.30 -23.52 7.27
C VAL A 555 -11.94 -23.88 7.85
N LEU A 556 -10.89 -23.28 7.29
CA LEU A 556 -9.52 -23.32 7.78
C LEU A 556 -9.10 -21.94 8.25
N HIS A 557 -8.34 -21.87 9.34
CA HIS A 557 -7.66 -20.63 9.73
C HIS A 557 -6.56 -20.31 8.71
N ASN A 558 -5.90 -21.33 8.17
CA ASN A 558 -4.81 -21.29 7.19
C ASN A 558 -3.53 -20.57 7.66
N ASP A 559 -3.51 -20.14 8.93
CA ASP A 559 -2.36 -19.61 9.65
C ASP A 559 -2.46 -19.94 11.15
N TYR A 560 -2.88 -21.17 11.46
CA TYR A 560 -3.03 -21.64 12.84
C TYR A 560 -1.66 -21.91 13.47
N GLN A 561 -1.17 -20.99 14.29
CA GLN A 561 0.15 -21.05 14.93
C GLN A 561 0.22 -20.22 16.22
N SER A 562 1.19 -20.53 17.09
CA SER A 562 1.32 -19.93 18.42
C SER A 562 1.38 -18.39 18.46
N GLN A 563 1.91 -17.73 17.43
CA GLN A 563 1.90 -16.25 17.35
C GLN A 563 0.48 -15.65 17.18
N ASN A 564 -0.45 -16.42 16.60
CA ASN A 564 -1.82 -15.98 16.31
C ASN A 564 -2.82 -16.44 17.38
N ILE A 565 -2.32 -17.04 18.45
CA ILE A 565 -3.11 -17.51 19.60
C ILE A 565 -2.82 -16.58 20.77
N ILE A 566 -3.83 -15.83 21.20
CA ILE A 566 -3.71 -14.95 22.36
C ILE A 566 -4.10 -15.71 23.62
N VAL A 567 -3.20 -15.72 24.59
CA VAL A 567 -3.36 -16.42 25.86
C VAL A 567 -3.19 -15.49 27.06
N LYS A 568 -3.75 -15.90 28.20
CA LYS A 568 -3.44 -15.34 29.52
C LYS A 568 -2.84 -16.42 30.40
N ASP A 569 -1.67 -16.10 30.94
CA ASP A 569 -1.00 -16.97 31.89
C ASP A 569 -1.51 -16.69 33.31
N GLU A 570 -2.19 -17.66 33.92
CA GLU A 570 -2.76 -17.58 35.26
C GLU A 570 -2.15 -18.67 36.17
N SER A 571 -2.36 -18.55 37.48
CA SER A 571 -1.90 -19.58 38.43
C SER A 571 -2.55 -20.93 38.10
N GLY A 572 -1.75 -21.90 37.68
CA GLY A 572 -2.19 -23.26 37.35
C GLY A 572 -2.80 -23.49 35.97
N ILE A 573 -3.11 -22.45 35.17
CA ILE A 573 -3.74 -22.60 33.85
C ILE A 573 -3.27 -21.53 32.86
N ILE A 574 -3.11 -21.88 31.59
CA ILE A 574 -2.97 -20.92 30.49
C ILE A 574 -4.29 -20.90 29.73
N ARG A 575 -5.02 -19.79 29.79
CA ARG A 575 -6.31 -19.64 29.12
C ARG A 575 -6.13 -19.10 27.71
N ILE A 576 -6.81 -19.71 26.75
CA ILE A 576 -6.89 -19.20 25.38
C ILE A 576 -7.97 -18.14 25.35
N ASN A 577 -7.58 -16.91 25.08
CA ASN A 577 -8.47 -15.76 25.08
C ASN A 577 -8.98 -15.42 23.68
N GLY A 578 -8.26 -15.83 22.64
CA GLY A 578 -8.77 -15.74 21.28
C GLY A 578 -7.75 -16.05 20.20
N LEU A 579 -8.29 -16.36 19.03
CA LEU A 579 -7.57 -16.51 17.78
C LEU A 579 -7.60 -15.17 17.03
N ILE A 580 -6.49 -14.80 16.40
CA ILE A 580 -6.35 -13.57 15.61
C ILE A 580 -5.74 -13.90 14.24
N ASP A 581 -5.72 -12.92 13.34
CA ASP A 581 -5.08 -13.02 12.02
C ASP A 581 -5.68 -14.09 11.09
N PHE A 582 -7.00 -14.02 10.92
CA PHE A 582 -7.71 -14.83 9.93
C PHE A 582 -7.63 -14.24 8.51
N ASP A 583 -6.72 -13.31 8.21
CA ASP A 583 -6.69 -12.61 6.91
C ASP A 583 -6.56 -13.59 5.72
N ASP A 584 -5.99 -14.78 5.95
CA ASP A 584 -5.81 -15.85 4.97
C ASP A 584 -6.74 -17.06 5.14
N TRP A 585 -7.80 -16.96 5.95
CA TRP A 585 -8.75 -18.06 6.11
C TRP A 585 -9.34 -18.48 4.76
N ARG A 586 -9.61 -19.78 4.61
CA ARG A 586 -10.13 -20.35 3.37
C ARG A 586 -10.97 -21.60 3.60
N ILE A 587 -11.57 -22.09 2.52
CA ILE A 587 -12.23 -23.39 2.47
C ILE A 587 -11.20 -24.43 2.00
N GLY A 588 -11.11 -25.54 2.71
CA GLY A 588 -10.19 -26.63 2.35
C GLY A 588 -10.39 -27.86 3.22
N VAL A 589 -9.31 -28.62 3.39
CA VAL A 589 -9.30 -29.88 4.14
C VAL A 589 -8.56 -29.74 5.46
N ARG A 590 -8.97 -30.54 6.45
CA ARG A 590 -8.55 -30.44 7.85
C ARG A 590 -7.03 -30.47 8.04
N ALA A 591 -6.34 -31.31 7.27
CA ALA A 591 -4.90 -31.52 7.42
C ALA A 591 -4.06 -30.26 7.12
N LEU A 592 -4.60 -29.28 6.38
CA LEU A 592 -3.88 -28.05 6.04
C LEU A 592 -3.54 -27.19 7.28
N ASP A 593 -4.46 -27.06 8.25
CA ASP A 593 -4.22 -26.24 9.45
C ASP A 593 -3.17 -26.87 10.38
N PHE A 594 -2.87 -28.15 10.22
CA PHE A 594 -1.81 -28.83 10.97
C PHE A 594 -0.41 -28.53 10.40
N VAL A 595 -0.30 -28.11 9.13
CA VAL A 595 1.00 -27.91 8.46
C VAL A 595 1.83 -26.85 9.17
N LYS A 596 1.32 -25.62 9.24
CA LYS A 596 2.03 -24.50 9.90
C LYS A 596 2.12 -24.71 11.40
N PHE A 597 1.09 -25.27 12.03
CA PHE A 597 1.13 -25.57 13.47
C PHE A 597 2.25 -26.57 13.81
N ASN A 598 2.40 -27.64 13.02
CA ASN A 598 3.49 -28.58 13.19
C ASN A 598 4.84 -27.91 12.97
N LEU A 599 5.05 -27.25 11.83
CA LEU A 599 6.35 -26.69 11.48
C LEU A 599 6.79 -25.54 12.41
N GLN A 600 5.86 -24.65 12.79
CA GLN A 600 6.18 -23.39 13.46
C GLN A 600 5.87 -23.41 14.96
N THR A 601 5.15 -24.43 15.47
CA THR A 601 4.83 -24.55 16.90
C THR A 601 5.27 -25.88 17.49
N LEU A 602 4.83 -27.03 16.97
CA LEU A 602 5.13 -28.32 17.62
C LEU A 602 6.56 -28.81 17.40
N ASN A 603 7.05 -28.81 16.15
CA ASN A 603 8.39 -29.31 15.81
C ASN A 603 9.51 -28.52 16.50
N PRO A 604 9.47 -27.17 16.57
CA PRO A 604 10.49 -26.40 17.27
C PRO A 604 10.55 -26.70 18.77
N LEU A 605 9.42 -27.10 19.39
CA LEU A 605 9.39 -27.48 20.79
C LEU A 605 9.98 -28.88 21.04
N GLY A 606 9.89 -29.79 20.06
CA GLY A 606 10.45 -31.14 20.16
C GLY A 606 9.80 -32.04 21.22
N GLU A 607 8.66 -31.64 21.79
CA GLU A 607 8.02 -32.32 22.91
C GLU A 607 6.84 -33.19 22.49
N ILE A 608 7.05 -34.51 22.46
CA ILE A 608 6.05 -35.48 21.98
C ILE A 608 4.73 -35.41 22.78
N LYS A 609 4.80 -35.15 24.09
CA LYS A 609 3.62 -35.04 24.95
C LYS A 609 2.72 -33.86 24.58
N LEU A 610 3.30 -32.76 24.08
CA LEU A 610 2.52 -31.59 23.64
C LEU A 610 1.81 -31.88 22.31
N LYS A 611 2.49 -32.61 21.41
CA LYS A 611 1.89 -33.11 20.17
C LYS A 611 0.74 -34.06 20.49
N GLU A 612 0.96 -35.07 21.32
CA GLU A 612 -0.08 -36.02 21.75
C GLU A 612 -1.28 -35.30 22.37
N ALA A 613 -1.04 -34.37 23.31
CA ALA A 613 -2.11 -33.60 23.92
C ALA A 613 -2.95 -32.82 22.90
N PHE A 614 -2.31 -32.16 21.93
CA PHE A 614 -3.01 -31.44 20.85
C PHE A 614 -3.85 -32.38 19.97
N PHE A 615 -3.26 -33.49 19.52
CA PHE A 615 -3.92 -34.47 18.67
C PHE A 615 -5.10 -35.14 19.40
N ASP A 616 -4.93 -35.51 20.67
CA ASP A 616 -6.01 -36.03 21.51
C ASP A 616 -7.11 -34.99 21.70
N GLY A 617 -6.74 -33.72 21.90
CA GLY A 617 -7.64 -32.58 21.95
C GLY A 617 -8.56 -32.48 20.73
N TYR A 618 -7.94 -32.56 19.55
CA TYR A 618 -8.62 -32.52 18.27
C TYR A 618 -9.54 -33.73 18.07
N ALA A 619 -9.01 -34.94 18.35
CA ALA A 619 -9.72 -36.20 18.15
C ALA A 619 -10.93 -36.37 19.08
N ARG A 620 -10.97 -35.75 20.27
CA ARG A 620 -12.15 -35.83 21.15
C ARG A 620 -13.40 -35.16 20.57
N TYR A 621 -13.22 -34.14 19.73
CA TYR A 621 -14.32 -33.40 19.11
C TYR A 621 -14.58 -33.81 17.66
N TRP A 622 -13.65 -34.58 17.09
CA TRP A 622 -13.79 -35.14 15.76
C TRP A 622 -14.06 -36.65 15.88
N ASN A 623 -15.26 -37.10 15.47
CA ASN A 623 -15.66 -38.51 15.51
C ASN A 623 -14.82 -39.47 14.62
N HIS A 624 -13.67 -39.04 14.09
CA HIS A 624 -12.73 -39.87 13.35
C HIS A 624 -11.39 -39.93 14.10
N THR A 625 -10.79 -41.11 14.09
CA THR A 625 -9.43 -41.31 14.59
C THR A 625 -8.42 -40.56 13.73
N ILE A 626 -7.50 -39.84 14.37
CA ILE A 626 -6.25 -39.42 13.73
C ILE A 626 -5.43 -40.69 13.50
N ASP A 627 -5.51 -41.21 12.28
CA ASP A 627 -4.83 -42.42 11.86
C ASP A 627 -3.58 -42.09 11.03
N LYS A 628 -2.85 -43.14 10.64
CA LYS A 628 -1.65 -42.99 9.79
C LYS A 628 -1.95 -42.33 8.44
N LYS A 629 -3.18 -42.46 7.92
CA LYS A 629 -3.56 -41.78 6.67
C LYS A 629 -3.66 -40.28 6.88
N PHE A 630 -4.25 -39.84 7.99
CA PHE A 630 -4.33 -38.42 8.33
C PHE A 630 -2.94 -37.80 8.53
N GLU A 631 -2.05 -38.49 9.24
CA GLU A 631 -0.65 -38.04 9.36
C GLU A 631 0.03 -37.93 7.98
N LYS A 632 -0.20 -38.91 7.10
CA LYS A 632 0.34 -38.87 5.74
C LYS A 632 -0.22 -37.71 4.92
N LYS A 633 -1.50 -37.37 5.09
CA LYS A 633 -2.10 -36.16 4.47
C LYS A 633 -1.44 -34.88 4.94
N ILE A 634 -1.12 -34.77 6.23
CA ILE A 634 -0.36 -33.63 6.74
C ILE A 634 1.01 -33.53 6.05
N GLU A 635 1.73 -34.65 5.89
CA GLU A 635 3.01 -34.67 5.16
C GLU A 635 2.86 -34.21 3.69
N ILE A 636 1.84 -34.69 2.98
CA ILE A 636 1.55 -34.29 1.59
C ILE A 636 1.35 -32.77 1.49
N TYR A 637 0.49 -32.21 2.35
CA TYR A 637 0.24 -30.77 2.33
C TYR A 637 1.41 -29.94 2.88
N THR A 638 2.24 -30.53 3.74
CA THR A 638 3.50 -29.92 4.18
C THR A 638 4.46 -29.77 3.00
N LEU A 639 4.63 -30.82 2.18
CA LEU A 639 5.45 -30.74 0.98
C LEU A 639 4.94 -29.68 -0.01
N LEU A 640 3.62 -29.63 -0.25
CA LEU A 640 3.02 -28.62 -1.12
C LEU A 640 3.26 -27.19 -0.59
N TRP A 641 3.11 -26.98 0.73
CA TRP A 641 3.37 -25.68 1.34
C TRP A 641 4.85 -25.28 1.24
N LEU A 642 5.78 -26.22 1.46
CA LEU A 642 7.22 -25.99 1.34
C LEU A 642 7.63 -25.65 -0.11
N LEU A 643 6.95 -26.20 -1.11
CA LEU A 643 7.16 -25.82 -2.51
C LEU A 643 6.75 -24.38 -2.79
N LYS A 644 5.59 -23.95 -2.29
CA LYS A 644 5.15 -22.54 -2.39
C LYS A 644 6.14 -21.61 -1.72
N VAL A 645 6.60 -21.98 -0.52
CA VAL A 645 7.64 -21.24 0.20
C VAL A 645 8.91 -21.10 -0.63
N TYR A 646 9.39 -22.21 -1.20
CA TYR A 646 10.58 -22.22 -2.05
C TYR A 646 10.44 -21.26 -3.23
N ASN A 647 9.28 -21.29 -3.91
CA ASN A 647 9.00 -20.46 -5.07
C ASN A 647 8.77 -18.97 -4.72
N SER A 648 8.34 -18.66 -3.50
CA SER A 648 8.06 -17.28 -3.06
C SER A 648 9.30 -16.44 -2.72
N GLU A 649 10.49 -17.04 -2.67
CA GLU A 649 11.75 -16.44 -2.17
C GLU A 649 11.69 -15.85 -0.74
N ASP A 650 10.60 -16.07 0.01
CA ASP A 650 10.44 -15.53 1.36
C ASP A 650 11.50 -16.11 2.30
N THR A 651 12.47 -15.26 2.65
CA THR A 651 13.59 -15.61 3.51
C THR A 651 13.17 -16.08 4.90
N LYS A 652 11.98 -15.70 5.39
CA LYS A 652 11.44 -16.12 6.69
C LYS A 652 11.32 -17.64 6.79
N TYR A 653 10.99 -18.31 5.69
CA TYR A 653 10.66 -19.73 5.69
C TYR A 653 11.75 -20.63 5.10
N LYS A 654 12.88 -20.05 4.63
CA LYS A 654 14.06 -20.80 4.18
C LYS A 654 14.53 -21.86 5.19
N PRO A 655 14.50 -21.62 6.53
CA PRO A 655 14.89 -22.64 7.50
C PRO A 655 14.04 -23.91 7.46
N TYR A 656 12.85 -23.93 6.86
CA TYR A 656 12.01 -25.13 6.79
C TYR A 656 12.24 -25.98 5.54
N LEU A 657 13.00 -25.48 4.55
CA LEU A 657 13.20 -26.18 3.27
C LEU A 657 13.93 -27.53 3.41
N PHE A 658 14.67 -27.75 4.49
CA PHE A 658 15.30 -29.06 4.76
C PHE A 658 14.26 -30.17 4.99
N GLU A 659 13.04 -29.84 5.46
CA GLU A 659 11.97 -30.82 5.67
C GLU A 659 11.53 -31.46 4.34
N ILE A 660 11.77 -30.83 3.19
CA ILE A 660 11.47 -31.44 1.89
C ILE A 660 12.26 -32.74 1.71
N LYS A 661 13.56 -32.73 2.00
CA LYS A 661 14.41 -33.93 1.89
C LYS A 661 13.92 -35.04 2.81
N LYS A 662 13.51 -34.67 4.02
CA LYS A 662 12.99 -35.61 5.03
C LYS A 662 11.66 -36.24 4.62
N ILE A 663 10.74 -35.48 4.01
CA ILE A 663 9.46 -36.03 3.52
C ILE A 663 9.67 -36.96 2.32
N LEU A 664 10.67 -36.66 1.49
CA LEU A 664 11.00 -37.45 0.29
C LEU A 664 11.98 -38.61 0.56
N ASP A 665 12.41 -38.81 1.81
CA ASP A 665 13.44 -39.77 2.19
C ASP A 665 14.75 -39.65 1.36
N ILE A 666 15.16 -38.41 1.06
CA ILE A 666 16.38 -38.09 0.31
C ILE A 666 17.52 -37.77 1.29
N ASN A 667 18.65 -38.45 1.12
CA ASN A 667 19.86 -38.25 1.94
C ASN A 667 20.57 -36.91 1.68
#